data_AF-A0A1C2GNV7-F1
#
_entry.id   AF-A0A1C2GNV7-F1
#
_cell.length_a   1.000
_cell.length_b   1.000
_cell.length_c   1.000
_cell.angle_alpha   90.00
_cell.angle_beta   90.00
_cell.angle_gamma   90.00
#
_symmetry.space_group_name_H-M   'P 1'
#
loop_
_entity.id
_entity.type
_entity.pdbx_description
1 polymer ?
#
loop_
_entity_poly.entity_id
_entity_poly.type
_entity_poly.pdbx_seq_one_letter_code
_entity_poly.pdbx_strand_id
1 'polypeptide(L)'
;MSDAALNDNSDKQLALDFAALRSHGIELIQRMCGDVWTDFNLHDPGVTILEQLCYAITDLAYQSDFNITDLLADKDGSINYEANSFFKKQNIFTSNPVTINDYRKAIIDEVKETDNVWLIPLLPTNDTNTIRGLYTIVVQVNKIFAKQWLAGEADPATVSASVLKAYSSKRNLCEDIFNDIVVLKPVEVAIHADIQIEANLVPEQVLANIYLTLENNINKPVKHFTELELSKRGFTVDEMYCGPFLRNGLIPDSELSPRQKTLDSTNIASAISAVPGVVLVKTLTIERMHSAEPVKILELADSEFAFLNIENLSSISINLFVDKYRVPPIRKTMFGDLLQKVIENEYRDFVKSFYRSGTDLTGTYRNTSEYYSIQNYFPFIYGIGEEGLFSSVPEERKAQAKQLKAYLMLFEQILANYQSQLDNIDTFFTNDLTKADNQTYFANTLYNIPRVKELLISYDMVKDEQEQAESKRKGWKFNETNWKQFKSDKNNGYMQALKANIESDADFEDRKNRILDHLLARFNETVVVYPVKLYNLLYRNSQQPGRVSNEIRWKASILKDFHKINYNRARAFDYLKENDTGYNFESKMRKLLYINNDGTEPLTNIFEKINIKFKKPEHYKNVYYRDEKTDTEVDWSPELQKIVLSKKDVSDLIDNGLLAGAESSEKDAFVYRQQNISVLKHGININHYRIGPDPFQEEDSLVLYKAPDAERWTILTRIKNAGTPAISTIKKLVSNLVTLSTKSEGFYVVEHILLRPSVNSKAYGFKLYRDDNQVIFEHNRLLTFGEREQIVAKLLKFSPGDDFYLAQQIAELAAANKQIHHTKWADRAQDFVKKADALLKQASHLAANAIVLADKAGAEDVAIAERNKYLATQNEIIAALNLDIANQFLTIRNKSKVEPGVILTHADKTKLESELKVLIDSYYADVKDLLDKANHIEDLAKQQSTTVNNAIMSEISQMGKLINHTGNVYTDIVSLYSLLNQYGQQLYPRFKMLVHVKDNEMINEDFFSFNMTVILPEWPARFQDKSFMASAEGLLKYHAPAHINLHIKWFGLNKMKRFEELFFEWRKSLITGKVEDTHDLVRFLAGHLDNSHSA
;
A
#
# COMPACT_ATOMS: atom_id res chain seq x y z
N MET A 1 -1.58 5.21 32.91
CA MET A 1 -0.70 4.02 33.03
C MET A 1 0.56 4.28 33.87
N SER A 2 0.92 5.53 34.18
CA SER A 2 2.11 5.85 35.01
C SER A 2 1.94 5.59 36.51
N ASP A 3 0.72 5.66 37.05
CA ASP A 3 0.51 5.50 38.51
C ASP A 3 0.48 4.03 38.98
N ALA A 4 0.25 3.07 38.07
CA ALA A 4 0.26 1.63 38.41
C ALA A 4 1.69 1.06 38.52
N ALA A 5 2.63 1.57 37.73
CA ALA A 5 4.02 1.09 37.72
C ALA A 5 4.81 1.47 38.98
N LEU A 6 4.38 2.50 39.72
CA LEU A 6 5.01 2.92 40.98
C LEU A 6 4.59 2.05 42.19
N ASN A 7 3.38 1.46 42.17
CA ASN A 7 2.90 0.55 43.22
C ASN A 7 3.39 -0.90 43.03
N ASP A 8 3.69 -1.32 41.79
CA ASP A 8 4.09 -2.72 41.49
C ASP A 8 5.37 -3.14 42.23
N ASN A 9 6.30 -2.21 42.43
CA ASN A 9 7.57 -2.52 43.08
C ASN A 9 7.45 -2.60 44.61
N SER A 10 6.53 -1.83 45.22
CA SER A 10 6.27 -1.90 46.67
C SER A 10 5.49 -3.15 47.04
N ASP A 11 4.50 -3.54 46.24
CA ASP A 11 3.67 -4.72 46.51
C ASP A 11 4.48 -6.00 46.30
N LYS A 12 5.37 -6.03 45.30
CA LYS A 12 6.32 -7.12 45.10
C LYS A 12 7.30 -7.24 46.26
N GLN A 13 7.88 -6.13 46.73
CA GLN A 13 8.78 -6.12 47.89
C GLN A 13 8.07 -6.60 49.16
N LEU A 14 6.82 -6.19 49.36
CA LEU A 14 5.99 -6.66 50.46
C LEU A 14 5.74 -8.17 50.38
N ALA A 15 5.39 -8.70 49.20
CA ALA A 15 5.09 -10.12 49.04
C ALA A 15 6.32 -11.03 49.21
N LEU A 16 7.53 -10.55 48.89
CA LEU A 16 8.79 -11.29 49.07
C LEU A 16 9.34 -11.22 50.50
N ASP A 17 8.84 -10.32 51.34
CA ASP A 17 9.19 -10.20 52.76
C ASP A 17 8.07 -10.77 53.64
N PHE A 18 8.27 -12.01 54.09
CA PHE A 18 7.33 -12.70 54.96
C PHE A 18 6.93 -11.89 56.21
N ALA A 19 7.89 -11.23 56.87
CA ALA A 19 7.62 -10.51 58.11
C ALA A 19 6.79 -9.25 57.86
N ALA A 20 7.10 -8.53 56.79
CA ALA A 20 6.32 -7.39 56.34
C ALA A 20 4.90 -7.82 55.92
N LEU A 21 4.78 -8.88 55.12
CA LEU A 21 3.49 -9.41 54.65
C LEU A 21 2.60 -9.86 55.81
N ARG A 22 3.18 -10.57 56.79
CA ARG A 22 2.47 -10.98 58.01
C ARG A 22 1.98 -9.79 58.82
N SER A 23 2.84 -8.78 58.99
CA SER A 23 2.48 -7.56 59.73
C SER A 23 1.32 -6.83 59.04
N HIS A 24 1.37 -6.73 57.72
CA HIS A 24 0.29 -6.17 56.91
C HIS A 24 -1.01 -6.99 57.00
N GLY A 25 -0.91 -8.32 56.96
CA GLY A 25 -2.05 -9.21 57.13
C GLY A 25 -2.75 -9.03 58.48
N ILE A 26 -1.99 -8.90 59.58
CA ILE A 26 -2.54 -8.62 60.91
C ILE A 26 -3.24 -7.27 60.93
N GLU A 27 -2.62 -6.24 60.36
CA GLU A 27 -3.21 -4.90 60.27
C GLU A 27 -4.56 -4.91 59.52
N LEU A 28 -4.64 -5.64 58.40
CA LEU A 28 -5.88 -5.79 57.65
C LEU A 28 -6.97 -6.46 58.48
N ILE A 29 -6.64 -7.55 59.20
CA ILE A 29 -7.60 -8.25 60.05
C ILE A 29 -8.06 -7.35 61.21
N GLN A 30 -7.15 -6.62 61.85
CA GLN A 30 -7.49 -5.66 62.91
C GLN A 30 -8.46 -4.58 62.42
N ARG A 31 -8.28 -4.08 61.20
CA ARG A 31 -9.20 -3.10 60.60
C ARG A 31 -10.57 -3.70 60.25
N MET A 32 -10.60 -4.95 59.79
CA MET A 32 -11.83 -5.60 59.33
C MET A 32 -12.68 -6.17 60.48
N CYS A 33 -12.05 -6.70 61.53
CA CYS A 33 -12.76 -7.38 62.62
C CYS A 33 -12.11 -7.23 64.00
N GLY A 34 -11.31 -6.18 64.23
CA GLY A 34 -10.65 -5.92 65.52
C GLY A 34 -11.60 -5.74 66.72
N ASP A 35 -12.88 -5.44 66.46
CA ASP A 35 -13.92 -5.39 67.50
C ASP A 35 -14.41 -6.78 67.94
N VAL A 36 -14.14 -7.83 67.15
CA VAL A 36 -14.57 -9.21 67.38
C VAL A 36 -13.39 -10.12 67.69
N TRP A 37 -12.33 -10.06 66.89
CA TRP A 37 -11.10 -10.81 67.10
C TRP A 37 -10.03 -9.88 67.66
N THR A 38 -9.74 -10.00 68.94
CA THR A 38 -8.87 -9.07 69.69
C THR A 38 -7.50 -9.65 70.04
N ASP A 39 -7.32 -10.97 69.92
CA ASP A 39 -6.06 -11.67 70.22
C ASP A 39 -5.29 -12.01 68.94
N PHE A 40 -4.13 -11.39 68.77
CA PHE A 40 -3.25 -11.57 67.60
C PHE A 40 -1.89 -12.19 67.97
N ASN A 41 -1.85 -12.91 69.09
CA ASN A 41 -0.63 -13.57 69.55
C ASN A 41 -0.37 -14.91 68.83
N LEU A 42 0.86 -15.41 68.94
CA LEU A 42 1.32 -16.64 68.28
C LEU A 42 0.55 -17.92 68.68
N HIS A 43 -0.17 -17.91 69.79
CA HIS A 43 -0.93 -19.07 70.25
C HIS A 43 -2.32 -19.16 69.62
N ASP A 44 -2.80 -18.09 68.97
CA ASP A 44 -4.09 -18.06 68.30
C ASP A 44 -4.04 -18.89 66.98
N PRO A 45 -4.93 -19.89 66.80
CA PRO A 45 -4.96 -20.69 65.59
C PRO A 45 -5.21 -19.90 64.30
N GLY A 46 -5.95 -18.79 64.36
CA GLY A 46 -6.18 -17.91 63.22
C GLY A 46 -4.91 -17.17 62.80
N VAL A 47 -4.07 -16.74 63.75
CA VAL A 47 -2.75 -16.17 63.45
C VAL A 47 -1.83 -17.22 62.84
N THR A 48 -1.88 -18.46 63.33
CA THR A 48 -1.13 -19.58 62.72
C THR A 48 -1.57 -19.83 61.28
N ILE A 49 -2.88 -19.79 60.98
CA ILE A 49 -3.40 -19.91 59.60
C ILE A 49 -2.89 -18.76 58.73
N LEU A 50 -2.95 -17.52 59.23
CA LEU A 50 -2.41 -16.35 58.52
C LEU A 50 -0.93 -16.53 58.18
N GLU A 51 -0.11 -17.00 59.12
CA GLU A 51 1.32 -17.25 58.89
C GLU A 51 1.55 -18.25 57.74
N GLN A 52 0.78 -19.35 57.71
CA GLN A 52 0.91 -20.32 56.61
C GLN A 52 0.48 -19.74 55.26
N LEU A 53 -0.55 -18.88 55.24
CA LEU A 53 -0.96 -18.16 54.04
C LEU A 53 0.10 -17.14 53.58
N CYS A 54 0.69 -16.38 54.51
CA CYS A 54 1.77 -15.45 54.20
C CYS A 54 2.99 -16.19 53.62
N TYR A 55 3.35 -17.35 54.17
CA TYR A 55 4.43 -18.16 53.63
C TYR A 55 4.13 -18.62 52.20
N ALA A 56 2.92 -19.14 51.96
CA ALA A 56 2.52 -19.58 50.62
C ALA A 56 2.52 -18.43 49.60
N ILE A 57 2.03 -17.24 49.98
CA ILE A 57 2.08 -16.06 49.11
C ILE A 57 3.52 -15.65 48.81
N THR A 58 4.42 -15.76 49.80
CA THR A 58 5.85 -15.47 49.61
C THR A 58 6.48 -16.42 48.58
N ASP A 59 6.16 -17.72 48.65
CA ASP A 59 6.61 -18.71 47.67
C ASP A 59 6.04 -18.44 46.27
N LEU A 60 4.76 -18.08 46.16
CA LEU A 60 4.17 -17.66 44.87
C LEU A 60 4.88 -16.42 44.29
N ALA A 61 5.16 -15.42 45.12
CA ALA A 61 5.86 -14.22 44.69
C ALA A 61 7.28 -14.54 44.18
N TYR A 62 7.98 -15.47 44.84
CA TYR A 62 9.28 -15.97 44.39
C TYR A 62 9.19 -16.68 43.03
N GLN A 63 8.18 -17.53 42.82
CA GLN A 63 7.99 -18.24 41.55
C GLN A 63 7.60 -17.30 40.40
N SER A 64 6.80 -16.28 40.68
CA SER A 64 6.44 -15.24 39.71
C SER A 64 7.62 -14.38 39.27
N ASP A 65 8.72 -14.36 40.02
CA ASP A 65 9.92 -13.59 39.71
C ASP A 65 10.97 -14.38 38.90
N PHE A 66 10.63 -15.58 38.45
CA PHE A 66 11.48 -16.32 37.53
C PHE A 66 11.67 -15.55 36.21
N ASN A 67 12.82 -15.77 35.56
CA ASN A 67 13.10 -15.17 34.26
C ASN A 67 12.00 -15.55 33.26
N ILE A 68 11.54 -14.59 32.45
CA ILE A 68 10.44 -14.85 31.51
C ILE A 68 10.76 -15.97 30.51
N THR A 69 12.03 -16.16 30.16
CA THR A 69 12.49 -17.28 29.33
C THR A 69 12.29 -18.63 30.01
N ASP A 70 12.46 -18.71 31.33
CA ASP A 70 12.25 -19.92 32.11
C ASP A 70 10.75 -20.25 32.23
N LEU A 71 9.90 -19.21 32.40
CA LEU A 71 8.44 -19.36 32.47
C LEU A 71 7.79 -19.76 31.13
N LEU A 72 8.43 -19.41 30.00
CA LEU A 72 7.94 -19.73 28.65
C LEU A 72 8.53 -21.02 28.08
N ALA A 73 9.54 -21.60 28.73
CA ALA A 73 10.22 -22.80 28.27
C ALA A 73 9.37 -24.04 28.56
N ASP A 74 9.28 -24.95 27.59
CA ASP A 74 8.73 -26.29 27.81
C ASP A 74 9.74 -27.20 28.52
N LYS A 75 9.36 -28.47 28.73
CA LYS A 75 10.19 -29.48 29.43
C LYS A 75 11.54 -29.76 28.75
N ASP A 76 11.64 -29.49 27.46
CA ASP A 76 12.86 -29.66 26.68
C ASP A 76 13.69 -28.36 26.65
N GLY A 77 13.27 -27.32 27.39
CA GLY A 77 13.90 -26.01 27.45
C GLY A 77 13.60 -25.13 26.23
N SER A 78 12.66 -25.54 25.38
CA SER A 78 12.34 -24.88 24.12
C SER A 78 11.19 -23.89 24.28
N ILE A 79 11.26 -22.75 23.58
CA ILE A 79 10.20 -21.73 23.59
C ILE A 79 9.52 -21.69 22.21
N ASN A 80 8.21 -21.94 22.18
CA ASN A 80 7.42 -21.80 20.96
C ASN A 80 7.10 -20.32 20.68
N TYR A 81 8.04 -19.65 20.04
CA TYR A 81 7.97 -18.21 19.78
C TYR A 81 6.91 -17.85 18.73
N GLU A 82 6.66 -18.71 17.74
CA GLU A 82 5.64 -18.47 16.70
C GLU A 82 4.22 -18.48 17.28
N ALA A 83 3.92 -19.47 18.12
CA ALA A 83 2.64 -19.56 18.81
C ALA A 83 2.39 -18.34 19.71
N ASN A 84 3.43 -17.78 20.33
CA ASN A 84 3.34 -16.60 21.18
C ASN A 84 3.41 -15.25 20.42
N SER A 85 3.36 -15.28 19.08
CA SER A 85 3.46 -14.09 18.23
C SER A 85 4.76 -13.29 18.42
N PHE A 86 5.86 -13.97 18.78
CA PHE A 86 7.19 -13.39 18.75
C PHE A 86 7.78 -13.56 17.35
N PHE A 87 8.16 -12.45 16.72
CA PHE A 87 8.72 -12.46 15.36
C PHE A 87 10.22 -12.21 15.39
N LYS A 88 10.95 -12.89 14.53
CA LYS A 88 12.37 -12.60 14.29
C LYS A 88 12.50 -11.20 13.70
N LYS A 89 13.55 -10.48 14.08
CA LYS A 89 13.84 -9.11 13.61
C LYS A 89 13.77 -8.97 12.07
N GLN A 90 14.37 -9.91 11.34
CA GLN A 90 14.36 -9.90 9.87
C GLN A 90 12.97 -10.08 9.25
N ASN A 91 11.98 -10.61 9.99
CA ASN A 91 10.62 -10.81 9.49
C ASN A 91 9.71 -9.61 9.82
N ILE A 92 10.01 -8.84 10.87
CA ILE A 92 9.12 -7.78 11.36
C ILE A 92 9.58 -6.37 10.98
N PHE A 93 10.88 -6.14 10.83
CA PHE A 93 11.44 -4.84 10.43
C PHE A 93 11.53 -4.66 8.91
N THR A 94 11.65 -5.75 8.16
CA THR A 94 11.73 -5.68 6.69
C THR A 94 10.35 -5.46 6.07
N SER A 95 10.33 -4.91 4.87
CA SER A 95 9.12 -4.72 4.06
C SER A 95 9.35 -5.20 2.63
N ASN A 96 8.28 -5.45 1.88
CA ASN A 96 8.38 -5.56 0.43
C ASN A 96 9.08 -4.29 -0.14
N PRO A 97 9.82 -4.36 -1.25
CA PRO A 97 10.43 -3.19 -1.86
C PRO A 97 9.42 -2.06 -2.07
N VAL A 98 9.73 -0.86 -1.57
CA VAL A 98 8.89 0.34 -1.77
C VAL A 98 9.67 1.43 -2.50
N THR A 99 10.96 1.58 -2.19
CA THR A 99 11.81 2.58 -2.84
C THR A 99 12.55 2.00 -4.04
N ILE A 100 13.07 2.88 -4.90
CA ILE A 100 13.98 2.49 -5.99
C ILE A 100 15.16 1.68 -5.45
N ASN A 101 15.78 2.12 -4.35
CA ASN A 101 16.91 1.42 -3.75
C ASN A 101 16.51 0.04 -3.23
N ASP A 102 15.31 -0.12 -2.68
CA ASP A 102 14.82 -1.44 -2.26
C ASP A 102 14.69 -2.41 -3.43
N TYR A 103 14.12 -1.96 -4.55
CA TYR A 103 14.05 -2.80 -5.75
C TYR A 103 15.46 -3.18 -6.24
N ARG A 104 16.41 -2.24 -6.23
CA ARG A 104 17.82 -2.51 -6.57
C ARG A 104 18.39 -3.62 -5.68
N LYS A 105 18.28 -3.46 -4.35
CA LYS A 105 18.78 -4.45 -3.37
C LYS A 105 18.15 -5.83 -3.59
N ALA A 106 16.82 -5.87 -3.78
CA ALA A 106 16.10 -7.13 -3.96
C ALA A 106 16.50 -7.87 -5.25
N ILE A 107 16.71 -7.14 -6.36
CA ILE A 107 17.13 -7.74 -7.62
C ILE A 107 18.59 -8.21 -7.54
N ILE A 108 19.49 -7.40 -6.98
CA ILE A 108 20.91 -7.75 -6.80
C ILE A 108 21.05 -9.02 -5.94
N ASP A 109 20.25 -9.15 -4.87
CA ASP A 109 20.29 -10.31 -4.00
C ASP A 109 19.70 -11.59 -4.63
N GLU A 110 18.69 -11.46 -5.48
CA GLU A 110 18.01 -12.62 -6.08
C GLU A 110 18.66 -13.11 -7.39
N VAL A 111 19.18 -12.19 -8.21
CA VAL A 111 19.72 -12.49 -9.56
C VAL A 111 21.24 -12.48 -9.53
N LYS A 112 21.85 -13.67 -9.43
CA LYS A 112 23.30 -13.85 -9.24
C LYS A 112 24.16 -13.31 -10.38
N GLU A 113 23.60 -13.27 -11.58
CA GLU A 113 24.24 -12.77 -12.80
C GLU A 113 24.37 -11.24 -12.80
N THR A 114 23.78 -10.55 -11.83
CA THR A 114 23.81 -9.08 -11.72
C THR A 114 24.85 -8.60 -10.72
N ASP A 115 25.48 -7.48 -11.03
CA ASP A 115 26.44 -6.79 -10.16
C ASP A 115 25.84 -5.49 -9.61
N ASN A 116 25.09 -4.76 -10.44
CA ASN A 116 24.32 -3.59 -10.04
C ASN A 116 23.09 -3.42 -10.94
N VAL A 117 22.08 -2.73 -10.42
CA VAL A 117 20.81 -2.48 -11.10
C VAL A 117 20.40 -1.05 -10.81
N TRP A 118 19.76 -0.38 -11.77
CA TRP A 118 19.16 0.94 -11.59
C TRP A 118 17.72 0.92 -12.08
N LEU A 119 16.81 1.44 -11.25
CA LEU A 119 15.43 1.71 -11.66
C LEU A 119 15.29 3.20 -11.88
N ILE A 120 14.97 3.58 -13.11
CA ILE A 120 14.83 4.97 -13.52
C ILE A 120 13.33 5.23 -13.67
N PRO A 121 12.71 6.06 -12.80
CA PRO A 121 11.32 6.42 -12.95
C PRO A 121 11.15 7.24 -14.22
N LEU A 122 10.13 6.91 -15.00
CA LEU A 122 9.77 7.72 -16.15
C LEU A 122 9.06 8.98 -15.65
N LEU A 123 9.78 10.09 -15.66
CA LEU A 123 9.20 11.40 -15.40
C LEU A 123 8.60 11.93 -16.69
N PRO A 124 7.32 12.32 -16.69
CA PRO A 124 6.68 12.86 -17.88
C PRO A 124 7.27 14.20 -18.27
N THR A 125 7.18 14.52 -19.57
CA THR A 125 7.71 15.79 -20.08
C THR A 125 6.89 17.00 -19.61
N ASN A 126 5.63 16.79 -19.21
CA ASN A 126 4.73 17.78 -18.62
C ASN A 126 4.25 17.30 -17.24
N ASP A 127 4.19 18.19 -16.25
CA ASP A 127 3.75 17.86 -14.89
C ASP A 127 2.26 17.48 -14.81
N THR A 128 1.45 17.88 -15.79
CA THR A 128 0.01 17.59 -15.82
C THR A 128 -0.36 16.53 -16.87
N ASN A 129 -1.07 15.50 -16.41
CA ASN A 129 -1.88 14.56 -17.20
C ASN A 129 -1.19 13.41 -17.95
N THR A 130 -0.20 12.75 -17.36
CA THR A 130 0.56 11.64 -17.98
C THR A 130 0.62 10.41 -17.08
N ILE A 131 0.85 9.24 -17.69
CA ILE A 131 1.02 7.98 -16.97
C ILE A 131 2.24 8.05 -16.02
N ARG A 132 2.02 7.78 -14.74
CA ARG A 132 3.06 7.66 -13.69
C ARG A 132 3.11 6.24 -13.16
N GLY A 133 4.16 5.92 -12.39
CA GLY A 133 4.39 4.57 -11.85
C GLY A 133 5.13 3.63 -12.81
N LEU A 134 5.72 4.16 -13.89
CA LEU A 134 6.49 3.38 -14.84
C LEU A 134 7.99 3.51 -14.62
N TYR A 135 8.72 2.40 -14.69
CA TYR A 135 10.17 2.35 -14.50
C TYR A 135 10.89 1.76 -15.71
N THR A 136 12.08 2.28 -16.02
CA THR A 136 13.07 1.57 -16.84
C THR A 136 14.07 0.90 -15.92
N ILE A 137 14.23 -0.42 -16.06
CA ILE A 137 15.21 -1.19 -15.31
C ILE A 137 16.45 -1.38 -16.16
N VAL A 138 17.60 -0.95 -15.65
CA VAL A 138 18.91 -1.07 -16.29
C VAL A 138 19.78 -1.98 -15.45
N VAL A 139 20.40 -2.99 -16.07
CA VAL A 139 21.10 -4.07 -15.38
C VAL A 139 22.55 -4.12 -15.83
N GLN A 140 23.48 -4.01 -14.89
CA GLN A 140 24.89 -4.35 -15.09
C GLN A 140 25.11 -5.80 -14.68
N VAL A 141 25.61 -6.60 -15.61
CA VAL A 141 25.94 -8.01 -15.39
C VAL A 141 27.29 -8.15 -14.67
N ASN A 142 27.44 -9.24 -13.92
CA ASN A 142 28.70 -9.55 -13.26
C ASN A 142 29.79 -9.94 -14.27
N LYS A 143 31.04 -9.98 -13.79
CA LYS A 143 32.21 -10.23 -14.65
C LYS A 143 32.19 -11.61 -15.31
N ILE A 144 31.65 -12.63 -14.64
CA ILE A 144 31.59 -14.00 -15.15
C ILE A 144 30.66 -14.01 -16.36
N PHE A 145 29.47 -13.45 -16.22
CA PHE A 145 28.49 -13.34 -17.30
C PHE A 145 28.98 -12.44 -18.43
N ALA A 146 29.63 -11.31 -18.11
CA ALA A 146 30.19 -10.41 -19.12
C ALA A 146 31.19 -11.12 -20.05
N LYS A 147 32.08 -11.95 -19.51
CA LYS A 147 33.02 -12.76 -20.29
C LYS A 147 32.31 -13.76 -21.19
N GLN A 148 31.36 -14.51 -20.64
CA GLN A 148 30.59 -15.50 -21.40
C GLN A 148 29.78 -14.84 -22.52
N TRP A 149 29.22 -13.65 -22.27
CA TRP A 149 28.49 -12.90 -23.29
C TRP A 149 29.41 -12.44 -24.42
N LEU A 150 30.59 -11.90 -24.10
CA LEU A 150 31.58 -11.52 -25.12
C LEU A 150 32.09 -12.73 -25.93
N ALA A 151 32.17 -13.90 -25.32
CA ALA A 151 32.51 -15.16 -25.98
C ALA A 151 31.36 -15.76 -26.83
N GLY A 152 30.14 -15.21 -26.74
CA GLY A 152 28.94 -15.74 -27.40
C GLY A 152 28.34 -16.97 -26.71
N GLU A 153 28.73 -17.26 -25.47
CA GLU A 153 28.30 -18.41 -24.67
C GLU A 153 27.10 -18.11 -23.75
N ALA A 154 26.78 -16.82 -23.54
CA ALA A 154 25.67 -16.37 -22.70
C ALA A 154 24.70 -15.44 -23.45
N ASP A 155 23.41 -15.58 -23.15
CA ASP A 155 22.34 -14.78 -23.72
C ASP A 155 21.79 -13.77 -22.69
N PRO A 156 21.90 -12.44 -22.92
CA PRO A 156 21.36 -11.41 -22.02
C PRO A 156 19.85 -11.52 -21.77
N ALA A 157 19.09 -12.17 -22.66
CA ALA A 157 17.66 -12.38 -22.45
C ALA A 157 17.36 -13.24 -21.20
N THR A 158 18.28 -14.15 -20.83
CA THR A 158 18.14 -14.97 -19.61
C THR A 158 18.20 -14.13 -18.33
N VAL A 159 19.06 -13.12 -18.30
CA VAL A 159 19.17 -12.16 -17.19
C VAL A 159 17.94 -11.27 -17.16
N SER A 160 17.52 -10.74 -18.31
CA SER A 160 16.28 -9.94 -18.42
C SER A 160 15.06 -10.70 -17.88
N ALA A 161 14.86 -11.96 -18.28
CA ALA A 161 13.77 -12.80 -17.78
C ALA A 161 13.85 -13.06 -16.27
N SER A 162 15.06 -13.26 -15.73
CA SER A 162 15.28 -13.48 -14.30
C SER A 162 14.98 -12.22 -13.48
N VAL A 163 15.39 -11.05 -13.97
CA VAL A 163 15.10 -9.74 -13.37
C VAL A 163 13.61 -9.42 -13.43
N LEU A 164 12.95 -9.70 -14.56
CA LEU A 164 11.50 -9.52 -14.71
C LEU A 164 10.74 -10.35 -13.67
N LYS A 165 11.13 -11.62 -13.49
CA LYS A 165 10.54 -12.51 -12.48
C LYS A 165 10.78 -11.99 -11.06
N ALA A 166 12.01 -11.55 -10.75
CA ALA A 166 12.35 -11.00 -9.45
C ALA A 166 11.54 -9.72 -9.13
N TYR A 167 11.39 -8.82 -10.11
CA TYR A 167 10.57 -7.60 -10.01
C TYR A 167 9.08 -7.91 -9.87
N SER A 168 8.49 -8.68 -10.80
CA SER A 168 7.05 -8.98 -10.82
C SER A 168 6.59 -9.65 -9.52
N SER A 169 7.44 -10.52 -8.94
CA SER A 169 7.14 -11.17 -7.66
C SER A 169 7.00 -10.21 -6.47
N LYS A 170 7.51 -8.98 -6.57
CA LYS A 170 7.58 -7.96 -5.49
C LYS A 170 6.99 -6.60 -5.89
N ARG A 171 6.41 -6.49 -7.08
CA ARG A 171 5.87 -5.24 -7.62
C ARG A 171 4.79 -4.67 -6.71
N ASN A 172 4.80 -3.35 -6.49
CA ASN A 172 3.72 -2.67 -5.77
C ASN A 172 2.53 -2.35 -6.69
N LEU A 173 1.39 -2.02 -6.06
CA LEU A 173 0.18 -1.58 -6.74
C LEU A 173 0.44 -0.35 -7.61
N CYS A 174 -0.13 -0.36 -8.82
CA CYS A 174 -0.05 0.73 -9.79
C CYS A 174 1.38 1.09 -10.24
N GLU A 175 2.33 0.16 -10.11
CA GLU A 175 3.68 0.29 -10.65
C GLU A 175 3.91 -0.74 -11.76
N ASP A 176 4.65 -0.40 -12.81
CA ASP A 176 5.00 -1.37 -13.85
C ASP A 176 6.28 -0.97 -14.62
N ILE A 177 6.78 -1.86 -15.46
CA ILE A 177 7.94 -1.59 -16.31
C ILE A 177 7.47 -0.85 -17.58
N PHE A 178 8.15 0.24 -17.93
CA PHE A 178 7.85 1.05 -19.10
C PHE A 178 8.11 0.29 -20.42
N ASN A 179 9.29 -0.31 -20.53
CA ASN A 179 9.86 -0.97 -21.73
C ASN A 179 10.52 -2.29 -21.31
N ASP A 180 11.23 -2.95 -22.23
CA ASP A 180 12.08 -4.08 -21.89
C ASP A 180 13.20 -3.68 -20.91
N ILE A 181 13.64 -4.65 -20.10
CA ILE A 181 14.78 -4.50 -19.18
C ILE A 181 16.05 -4.34 -20.02
N VAL A 182 16.79 -3.27 -19.76
CA VAL A 182 18.02 -2.94 -20.50
C VAL A 182 19.20 -3.62 -19.83
N VAL A 183 19.64 -4.75 -20.38
CA VAL A 183 20.89 -5.41 -19.96
C VAL A 183 22.06 -4.70 -20.65
N LEU A 184 22.96 -4.12 -19.87
CA LEU A 184 24.08 -3.34 -20.39
C LEU A 184 25.11 -4.24 -21.07
N LYS A 185 25.41 -3.94 -22.33
CA LYS A 185 26.43 -4.64 -23.11
C LYS A 185 27.82 -4.31 -22.57
N PRO A 186 28.67 -5.32 -22.27
CA PRO A 186 30.04 -5.08 -21.89
C PRO A 186 30.84 -4.54 -23.08
N VAL A 187 31.59 -3.46 -22.85
CA VAL A 187 32.56 -2.91 -23.78
C VAL A 187 33.94 -3.13 -23.18
N GLU A 188 34.76 -3.98 -23.80
CA GLU A 188 36.14 -4.16 -23.34
C GLU A 188 36.91 -2.84 -23.44
N VAL A 189 37.48 -2.41 -22.31
CA VAL A 189 38.33 -1.23 -22.23
C VAL A 189 39.75 -1.64 -21.83
N ALA A 190 40.72 -0.93 -22.39
CA ALA A 190 42.12 -1.06 -22.06
C ALA A 190 42.66 0.17 -21.34
N ILE A 191 43.55 -0.06 -20.37
CA ILE A 191 44.18 1.01 -19.57
C ILE A 191 45.68 0.96 -19.78
N HIS A 192 46.24 2.10 -20.20
CA HIS A 192 47.66 2.29 -20.43
C HIS A 192 48.14 3.31 -19.40
N ALA A 193 49.11 2.93 -18.57
CA ALA A 193 49.60 3.83 -17.53
C ALA A 193 51.08 3.60 -17.21
N ASP A 194 51.82 4.68 -16.99
CA ASP A 194 53.18 4.66 -16.45
C ASP A 194 53.16 5.12 -15.00
N ILE A 195 53.50 4.24 -14.06
CA ILE A 195 53.36 4.48 -12.62
C ILE A 195 54.72 4.33 -11.95
N GLN A 196 55.11 5.32 -11.15
CA GLN A 196 56.27 5.27 -10.29
C GLN A 196 55.89 4.76 -8.90
N ILE A 197 56.63 3.78 -8.40
CA ILE A 197 56.42 3.13 -7.09
C ILE A 197 57.64 3.29 -6.19
N GLU A 198 57.46 3.09 -4.89
CA GLU A 198 58.55 3.10 -3.92
C GLU A 198 59.51 1.91 -4.09
N ALA A 199 60.80 2.13 -3.84
CA ALA A 199 61.85 1.14 -4.10
C ALA A 199 61.81 -0.12 -3.21
N ASN A 200 61.21 -0.04 -2.01
CA ASN A 200 61.24 -1.10 -1.00
C ASN A 200 60.00 -2.01 -1.01
N LEU A 201 59.12 -1.88 -2.00
CA LEU A 201 57.87 -2.62 -2.09
C LEU A 201 57.95 -3.76 -3.10
N VAL A 202 57.12 -4.79 -2.89
CA VAL A 202 56.92 -5.88 -3.85
C VAL A 202 56.06 -5.37 -5.01
N PRO A 203 56.60 -5.23 -6.23
CA PRO A 203 55.86 -4.63 -7.35
C PRO A 203 54.57 -5.37 -7.69
N GLU A 204 54.56 -6.71 -7.58
CA GLU A 204 53.37 -7.55 -7.77
C GLU A 204 52.22 -7.15 -6.83
N GLN A 205 52.52 -6.85 -5.56
CA GLN A 205 51.52 -6.49 -4.56
C GLN A 205 50.95 -5.09 -4.81
N VAL A 206 51.81 -4.13 -5.16
CA VAL A 206 51.37 -2.78 -5.52
C VAL A 206 50.49 -2.85 -6.77
N LEU A 207 50.88 -3.64 -7.76
CA LEU A 207 50.07 -3.85 -8.95
C LEU A 207 48.70 -4.46 -8.62
N ALA A 208 48.64 -5.49 -7.77
CA ALA A 208 47.37 -6.09 -7.35
C ALA A 208 46.42 -5.05 -6.70
N ASN A 209 46.95 -4.16 -5.87
CA ASN A 209 46.18 -3.08 -5.24
C ASN A 209 45.73 -2.02 -6.26
N ILE A 210 46.57 -1.69 -7.25
CA ILE A 210 46.21 -0.79 -8.37
C ILE A 210 45.05 -1.40 -9.16
N TYR A 211 45.10 -2.69 -9.48
CA TYR A 211 44.03 -3.38 -10.20
C TYR A 211 42.71 -3.39 -9.43
N LEU A 212 42.75 -3.68 -8.11
CA LEU A 212 41.56 -3.57 -7.27
C LEU A 212 40.99 -2.14 -7.30
N THR A 213 41.86 -1.13 -7.26
CA THR A 213 41.45 0.28 -7.32
C THR A 213 40.82 0.62 -8.66
N LEU A 214 41.42 0.17 -9.77
CA LEU A 214 40.86 0.33 -11.11
C LEU A 214 39.47 -0.28 -11.21
N GLU A 215 39.32 -1.52 -10.75
CA GLU A 215 38.04 -2.20 -10.73
C GLU A 215 36.99 -1.40 -9.96
N ASN A 216 37.31 -0.97 -8.74
CA ASN A 216 36.39 -0.23 -7.88
C ASN A 216 36.01 1.14 -8.44
N ASN A 217 36.85 1.73 -9.30
CA ASN A 217 36.59 3.03 -9.92
C ASN A 217 35.82 2.92 -11.24
N ILE A 218 35.95 1.81 -11.97
CA ILE A 218 35.24 1.57 -13.24
C ILE A 218 33.87 0.95 -12.96
N ASN A 219 33.84 -0.12 -12.18
CA ASN A 219 32.64 -0.85 -11.81
C ASN A 219 32.73 -1.17 -10.31
N LYS A 220 32.28 -0.26 -9.46
CA LYS A 220 32.17 -0.53 -8.02
C LYS A 220 31.12 -1.62 -7.80
N PRO A 221 31.49 -2.85 -7.41
CA PRO A 221 30.50 -3.88 -7.12
C PRO A 221 29.77 -3.54 -5.81
N VAL A 222 28.53 -4.00 -5.70
CA VAL A 222 27.71 -3.75 -4.51
C VAL A 222 28.16 -4.68 -3.38
N LYS A 223 28.56 -4.09 -2.25
CA LYS A 223 29.03 -4.83 -1.09
C LYS A 223 27.86 -5.23 -0.20
N HIS A 224 27.86 -6.48 0.26
CA HIS A 224 26.98 -6.94 1.33
C HIS A 224 27.74 -7.01 2.65
N PHE A 225 27.02 -6.81 3.75
CA PHE A 225 27.57 -6.79 5.10
C PHE A 225 26.83 -7.73 6.03
N THR A 226 27.56 -8.21 7.02
CA THR A 226 27.01 -8.87 8.21
C THR A 226 26.46 -7.87 9.20
N GLU A 227 25.52 -8.33 10.03
CA GLU A 227 24.98 -7.53 11.13
C GLU A 227 26.08 -7.04 12.07
N LEU A 228 27.10 -7.87 12.34
CA LEU A 228 28.23 -7.51 13.18
C LEU A 228 29.07 -6.38 12.57
N GLU A 229 29.27 -6.39 11.25
CA GLU A 229 30.01 -5.34 10.54
C GLU A 229 29.26 -4.02 10.54
N LEU A 230 27.95 -4.04 10.29
CA LEU A 230 27.12 -2.84 10.35
C LEU A 230 26.99 -2.29 11.77
N SER A 231 26.88 -3.18 12.77
CA SER A 231 26.84 -2.78 14.18
C SER A 231 28.14 -2.07 14.60
N LYS A 232 29.31 -2.58 14.18
CA LYS A 232 30.60 -1.92 14.39
C LYS A 232 30.71 -0.56 13.69
N ARG A 233 29.93 -0.34 12.62
CA ARG A 233 29.83 0.93 11.90
C ARG A 233 28.78 1.89 12.49
N GLY A 234 28.11 1.51 13.58
CA GLY A 234 27.16 2.35 14.28
C GLY A 234 25.73 2.30 13.76
N PHE A 235 25.41 1.36 12.85
CA PHE A 235 24.02 1.18 12.41
C PHE A 235 23.17 0.59 13.54
N THR A 236 21.94 1.05 13.62
CA THR A 236 20.88 0.50 14.48
C THR A 236 20.19 -0.69 13.80
N VAL A 237 19.41 -1.47 14.56
CA VAL A 237 18.71 -2.65 14.02
C VAL A 237 17.66 -2.24 12.99
N ASP A 238 16.92 -1.17 13.24
CA ASP A 238 15.91 -0.65 12.31
C ASP A 238 16.53 -0.13 11.01
N GLU A 239 17.69 0.54 11.06
CA GLU A 239 18.42 0.94 9.85
C GLU A 239 18.95 -0.27 9.06
N MET A 240 19.45 -1.31 9.74
CA MET A 240 19.96 -2.53 9.10
C MET A 240 18.92 -3.28 8.29
N TYR A 241 17.69 -3.37 8.80
CA TYR A 241 16.59 -4.11 8.16
C TYR A 241 15.58 -3.20 7.45
N CYS A 242 15.92 -1.92 7.26
CA CYS A 242 15.11 -1.01 6.47
C CYS A 242 15.13 -1.45 5.00
N GLY A 243 13.94 -1.79 4.48
CA GLY A 243 13.75 -2.27 3.11
C GLY A 243 13.54 -3.80 3.03
N PRO A 244 13.94 -4.44 1.92
CA PRO A 244 13.59 -5.83 1.64
C PRO A 244 14.41 -6.83 2.44
N PHE A 245 13.84 -8.02 2.61
CA PHE A 245 14.58 -9.15 3.12
C PHE A 245 15.62 -9.63 2.10
N LEU A 246 16.91 -9.55 2.47
CA LEU A 246 18.05 -9.96 1.63
C LEU A 246 18.66 -11.24 2.17
N ARG A 247 18.91 -12.24 1.32
CA ARG A 247 19.39 -13.59 1.70
C ARG A 247 20.91 -13.68 1.83
N ASN A 248 21.65 -12.90 1.06
CA ASN A 248 23.10 -13.00 0.93
C ASN A 248 23.87 -11.93 1.73
N GLY A 249 23.15 -11.14 2.53
CA GLY A 249 23.71 -10.12 3.42
C GLY A 249 23.07 -8.75 3.22
N LEU A 250 23.32 -7.83 4.14
CA LEU A 250 22.68 -6.53 4.21
C LEU A 250 23.38 -5.52 3.28
N ILE A 251 22.61 -4.72 2.53
CA ILE A 251 23.13 -3.71 1.61
C ILE A 251 22.65 -2.33 2.07
N PRO A 252 23.50 -1.51 2.70
CA PRO A 252 23.21 -0.10 2.97
C PRO A 252 23.08 0.71 1.67
N ASP A 253 22.24 1.74 1.70
CA ASP A 253 22.04 2.64 0.55
C ASP A 253 23.34 3.31 0.07
N SER A 254 24.30 3.51 0.96
CA SER A 254 25.62 4.09 0.64
C SER A 254 26.46 3.24 -0.32
N GLU A 255 26.15 1.95 -0.46
CA GLU A 255 26.83 1.09 -1.45
C GLU A 255 26.23 1.17 -2.84
N LEU A 256 25.03 1.73 -2.98
CA LEU A 256 24.27 1.75 -4.24
C LEU A 256 24.66 2.97 -5.11
N SER A 257 25.82 2.91 -5.75
CA SER A 257 26.35 3.99 -6.58
C SER A 257 25.46 4.33 -7.80
N PRO A 258 25.49 5.59 -8.28
CA PRO A 258 24.87 5.96 -9.56
C PRO A 258 25.63 5.31 -10.72
N ARG A 259 24.94 5.14 -11.85
CA ARG A 259 25.54 4.57 -13.06
C ARG A 259 26.64 5.48 -13.61
N GLN A 260 27.81 4.90 -13.90
CA GLN A 260 28.85 5.59 -14.65
C GLN A 260 28.55 5.54 -16.15
N LYS A 261 28.46 6.71 -16.78
CA LYS A 261 28.33 6.86 -18.25
C LYS A 261 29.60 7.36 -18.92
N THR A 262 30.56 7.83 -18.12
CA THR A 262 31.84 8.36 -18.60
C THR A 262 32.97 7.84 -17.72
N LEU A 263 34.10 7.51 -18.34
CA LEU A 263 35.35 7.21 -17.64
C LEU A 263 36.36 8.33 -17.92
N ASP A 264 36.84 8.96 -16.86
CA ASP A 264 37.85 10.04 -16.94
C ASP A 264 39.18 9.54 -16.40
N SER A 265 40.22 9.60 -17.25
CA SER A 265 41.57 9.18 -16.89
C SER A 265 42.16 9.94 -15.72
N THR A 266 41.74 11.19 -15.49
CA THR A 266 42.20 12.06 -14.39
C THR A 266 41.68 11.55 -13.03
N ASN A 267 40.41 11.14 -12.99
CA ASN A 267 39.79 10.58 -11.79
C ASN A 267 40.42 9.23 -11.44
N ILE A 268 40.63 8.39 -12.45
CA ILE A 268 41.29 7.09 -12.29
C ILE A 268 42.74 7.28 -11.82
N ALA A 269 43.49 8.20 -12.43
CA ALA A 269 44.87 8.51 -12.01
C ALA A 269 44.93 8.99 -10.56
N SER A 270 43.99 9.84 -10.15
CA SER A 270 43.89 10.33 -8.76
C SER A 270 43.61 9.20 -7.78
N ALA A 271 42.74 8.25 -8.15
CA ALA A 271 42.45 7.08 -7.32
C ALA A 271 43.68 6.15 -7.20
N ILE A 272 44.40 5.92 -8.30
CA ILE A 272 45.64 5.14 -8.29
C ILE A 272 46.72 5.80 -7.44
N SER A 273 46.85 7.13 -7.49
CA SER A 273 47.81 7.87 -6.65
C SER A 273 47.55 7.72 -5.15
N ALA A 274 46.33 7.38 -4.73
CA ALA A 274 46.00 7.12 -3.34
C ALA A 274 46.39 5.70 -2.86
N VAL A 275 46.82 4.81 -3.77
CA VAL A 275 47.25 3.45 -3.41
C VAL A 275 48.59 3.50 -2.65
N PRO A 276 48.68 2.87 -1.46
CA PRO A 276 49.93 2.82 -0.71
C PRO A 276 51.08 2.26 -1.54
N GLY A 277 52.17 3.02 -1.65
CA GLY A 277 53.35 2.66 -2.44
C GLY A 277 53.44 3.25 -3.84
N VAL A 278 52.39 3.95 -4.31
CA VAL A 278 52.43 4.74 -5.54
C VAL A 278 52.98 6.14 -5.25
N VAL A 279 54.04 6.52 -5.95
CA VAL A 279 54.69 7.83 -5.83
C VAL A 279 54.10 8.82 -6.82
N LEU A 280 53.91 8.40 -8.08
CA LEU A 280 53.44 9.27 -9.16
C LEU A 280 52.80 8.45 -10.29
N VAL A 281 51.68 8.91 -10.81
CA VAL A 281 51.13 8.44 -12.10
C VAL A 281 51.60 9.41 -13.18
N LYS A 282 52.50 8.97 -14.07
CA LYS A 282 53.12 9.82 -15.11
C LYS A 282 52.18 10.04 -16.28
N THR A 283 51.54 8.98 -16.74
CA THR A 283 50.60 8.97 -17.87
C THR A 283 49.48 7.99 -17.59
N LEU A 284 48.25 8.32 -18.01
CA LEU A 284 47.12 7.39 -18.00
C LEU A 284 46.18 7.73 -19.16
N THR A 285 45.92 6.74 -20.01
CA THR A 285 44.95 6.82 -21.12
C THR A 285 44.05 5.60 -21.14
N ILE A 286 42.83 5.79 -21.65
CA ILE A 286 41.81 4.76 -21.75
C ILE A 286 41.59 4.47 -23.22
N GLU A 287 41.62 3.20 -23.62
CA GLU A 287 41.35 2.79 -25.00
C GLU A 287 40.10 1.90 -25.02
N ARG A 288 39.19 2.14 -25.97
CA ARG A 288 38.10 1.21 -26.26
C ARG A 288 38.67 0.14 -27.19
N MET A 289 38.61 -1.13 -26.79
CA MET A 289 39.16 -2.21 -27.61
C MET A 289 38.53 -2.21 -29.01
N HIS A 290 39.37 -2.36 -30.04
CA HIS A 290 39.02 -2.26 -31.46
C HIS A 290 38.67 -0.83 -31.97
N SER A 291 38.95 0.21 -31.19
CA SER A 291 39.02 1.62 -31.65
C SER A 291 40.45 2.00 -32.03
N ALA A 292 40.64 3.04 -32.82
CA ALA A 292 41.95 3.42 -33.37
C ALA A 292 42.83 4.27 -32.43
N GLU A 293 42.26 4.98 -31.46
CA GLU A 293 43.05 5.90 -30.60
C GLU A 293 42.64 5.87 -29.10
N PRO A 294 43.62 5.93 -28.17
CA PRO A 294 43.39 6.14 -26.75
C PRO A 294 42.82 7.54 -26.48
N VAL A 295 41.88 7.63 -25.54
CA VAL A 295 41.20 8.85 -25.13
C VAL A 295 41.45 9.18 -23.65
N LYS A 296 41.29 10.45 -23.28
CA LYS A 296 41.28 10.88 -21.87
C LYS A 296 39.92 10.66 -21.21
N ILE A 297 38.85 10.89 -21.95
CA ILE A 297 37.47 10.69 -21.49
C ILE A 297 36.81 9.73 -22.47
N LEU A 298 36.33 8.60 -21.96
CA LEU A 298 35.56 7.63 -22.73
C LEU A 298 34.07 7.79 -22.37
N GLU A 299 33.26 8.14 -23.36
CA GLU A 299 31.80 8.15 -23.23
C GLU A 299 31.21 6.79 -23.62
N LEU A 300 30.29 6.29 -22.79
CA LEU A 300 29.60 5.02 -22.98
C LEU A 300 28.16 5.28 -23.44
N ALA A 301 27.65 4.47 -24.37
CA ALA A 301 26.26 4.57 -24.78
C ALA A 301 25.29 4.16 -23.65
N ASP A 302 24.02 4.57 -23.73
CA ASP A 302 23.00 4.23 -22.73
C ASP A 302 22.75 2.72 -22.57
N SER A 303 23.16 1.90 -23.53
CA SER A 303 23.10 0.43 -23.49
C SER A 303 24.44 -0.24 -23.17
N GLU A 304 25.48 0.51 -22.82
CA GLU A 304 26.84 0.00 -22.61
C GLU A 304 27.33 0.21 -21.17
N PHE A 305 28.27 -0.63 -20.74
CA PHE A 305 29.13 -0.40 -19.57
C PHE A 305 30.58 -0.79 -19.90
N ALA A 306 31.55 -0.16 -19.24
CA ALA A 306 32.95 -0.49 -19.44
C ALA A 306 33.30 -1.79 -18.71
N PHE A 307 34.02 -2.68 -19.37
CA PHE A 307 34.44 -3.97 -18.81
C PHE A 307 35.96 -4.10 -18.89
N LEU A 308 36.61 -4.20 -17.72
CA LEU A 308 38.05 -4.40 -17.62
C LEU A 308 38.36 -5.90 -17.57
N ASN A 309 38.86 -6.46 -18.68
CA ASN A 309 39.16 -7.89 -18.75
C ASN A 309 40.60 -8.18 -18.28
N ILE A 310 40.76 -8.44 -16.98
CA ILE A 310 42.08 -8.64 -16.33
C ILE A 310 42.84 -9.87 -16.84
N GLU A 311 42.15 -10.88 -17.37
CA GLU A 311 42.79 -12.09 -17.92
C GLU A 311 43.35 -11.86 -19.33
N ASN A 312 42.85 -10.86 -20.04
CA ASN A 312 43.36 -10.48 -21.35
C ASN A 312 44.60 -9.59 -21.19
N LEU A 313 45.79 -10.14 -21.39
CA LEU A 313 47.06 -9.39 -21.25
C LEU A 313 47.21 -8.20 -22.22
N SER A 314 46.37 -8.13 -23.25
CA SER A 314 46.32 -7.03 -24.22
C SER A 314 45.53 -5.82 -23.68
N SER A 315 44.65 -6.02 -22.71
CA SER A 315 43.76 -4.98 -22.18
C SER A 315 44.45 -4.08 -21.16
N ILE A 316 45.61 -4.46 -20.61
CA ILE A 316 46.25 -3.68 -19.55
C ILE A 316 47.75 -3.59 -19.78
N SER A 317 48.22 -2.37 -20.05
CA SER A 317 49.65 -2.06 -20.18
C SER A 317 50.05 -1.04 -19.12
N ILE A 318 50.16 -1.53 -17.89
CA ILE A 318 50.67 -0.75 -16.76
C ILE A 318 52.17 -1.00 -16.62
N ASN A 319 52.97 0.04 -16.83
CA ASN A 319 54.41 -0.01 -16.63
C ASN A 319 54.75 0.55 -15.25
N LEU A 320 55.44 -0.26 -14.43
CA LEU A 320 55.93 0.17 -13.13
C LEU A 320 57.38 0.65 -13.25
N PHE A 321 57.70 1.74 -12.55
CA PHE A 321 59.03 2.33 -12.48
C PHE A 321 59.47 2.49 -11.02
N VAL A 322 60.70 2.09 -10.71
CA VAL A 322 61.40 2.51 -9.49
C VAL A 322 62.44 3.54 -9.92
N ASP A 323 62.30 4.76 -9.43
CA ASP A 323 63.04 5.94 -9.91
C ASP A 323 62.92 6.13 -11.44
N LYS A 324 64.01 5.88 -12.17
CA LYS A 324 64.11 5.98 -13.63
C LYS A 324 64.11 4.62 -14.34
N TYR A 325 64.09 3.52 -13.58
CA TYR A 325 64.22 2.17 -14.14
C TYR A 325 62.86 1.46 -14.19
N ARG A 326 62.54 0.90 -15.36
CA ARG A 326 61.34 0.06 -15.53
C ARG A 326 61.54 -1.25 -14.79
N VAL A 327 60.54 -1.63 -13.99
CA VAL A 327 60.52 -2.94 -13.31
C VAL A 327 60.46 -4.04 -14.38
N PRO A 328 61.24 -5.13 -14.25
CA PRO A 328 61.19 -6.27 -15.17
C PRO A 328 59.78 -6.90 -15.27
N PRO A 329 59.51 -7.70 -16.31
CA PRO A 329 58.20 -8.32 -16.50
C PRO A 329 57.76 -9.09 -15.26
N ILE A 330 56.58 -8.72 -14.76
CA ILE A 330 55.99 -9.24 -13.54
C ILE A 330 55.71 -10.74 -13.70
N ARG A 331 55.95 -11.52 -12.64
CA ARG A 331 55.66 -12.97 -12.66
C ARG A 331 54.15 -13.18 -12.62
N LYS A 332 53.57 -13.58 -13.76
CA LYS A 332 52.11 -13.74 -13.93
C LYS A 332 51.44 -14.60 -12.85
N THR A 333 52.07 -15.71 -12.45
CA THR A 333 51.53 -16.61 -11.42
C THR A 333 51.45 -15.93 -10.05
N MET A 334 52.55 -15.31 -9.61
CA MET A 334 52.61 -14.59 -8.33
C MET A 334 51.65 -13.40 -8.29
N PHE A 335 51.54 -12.65 -9.39
CA PHE A 335 50.58 -11.57 -9.52
C PHE A 335 49.13 -12.07 -9.45
N GLY A 336 48.81 -13.16 -10.16
CA GLY A 336 47.47 -13.77 -10.15
C GLY A 336 47.05 -14.19 -8.74
N ASP A 337 47.94 -14.91 -8.02
CA ASP A 337 47.68 -15.36 -6.64
C ASP A 337 47.46 -14.18 -5.68
N LEU A 338 48.26 -13.12 -5.81
CA LEU A 338 48.14 -11.92 -4.98
C LEU A 338 46.87 -11.11 -5.31
N LEU A 339 46.54 -10.96 -6.59
CA LEU A 339 45.33 -10.28 -7.03
C LEU A 339 44.09 -11.05 -6.53
N GLN A 340 44.08 -12.36 -6.69
CA GLN A 340 43.00 -13.21 -6.18
C GLN A 340 42.84 -13.05 -4.67
N LYS A 341 43.93 -13.10 -3.90
CA LYS A 341 43.91 -12.89 -2.45
C LYS A 341 43.38 -11.51 -2.05
N VAL A 342 43.75 -10.46 -2.79
CA VAL A 342 43.27 -9.08 -2.54
C VAL A 342 41.78 -8.97 -2.85
N ILE A 343 41.30 -9.55 -3.96
CA ILE A 343 39.88 -9.63 -4.32
C ILE A 343 39.09 -10.44 -3.29
N GLU A 344 39.57 -11.61 -2.88
CA GLU A 344 38.92 -12.47 -1.88
C GLU A 344 38.82 -11.80 -0.51
N ASN A 345 39.84 -11.01 -0.12
CA ASN A 345 39.78 -10.24 1.13
C ASN A 345 38.75 -9.10 1.06
N GLU A 346 38.63 -8.45 -0.10
CA GLU A 346 37.73 -7.31 -0.31
C GLU A 346 36.27 -7.74 -0.54
N TYR A 347 36.07 -8.87 -1.21
CA TYR A 347 34.77 -9.34 -1.74
C TYR A 347 34.32 -10.70 -1.24
N ARG A 348 34.99 -11.26 -0.21
CA ARG A 348 34.73 -12.58 0.42
C ARG A 348 33.45 -13.24 -0.08
N ASP A 349 33.60 -14.32 -0.87
CA ASP A 349 32.48 -15.13 -1.34
C ASP A 349 31.53 -15.43 -0.19
N PHE A 350 30.32 -14.87 -0.29
CA PHE A 350 29.40 -14.78 0.82
C PHE A 350 29.06 -16.16 1.39
N VAL A 351 29.19 -16.24 2.71
CA VAL A 351 28.82 -17.38 3.54
C VAL A 351 27.36 -17.75 3.22
N LYS A 352 27.15 -18.92 2.62
CA LYS A 352 25.85 -19.57 2.26
C LYS A 352 24.85 -19.75 3.44
N SER A 353 25.05 -19.04 4.55
CA SER A 353 24.50 -19.31 5.86
C SER A 353 24.35 -18.03 6.72
N PHE A 354 24.09 -16.87 6.11
CA PHE A 354 23.96 -15.58 6.81
C PHE A 354 22.95 -15.62 7.98
N TYR A 355 21.77 -16.22 7.77
CA TYR A 355 20.71 -16.31 8.78
C TYR A 355 20.65 -17.66 9.52
N ARG A 356 21.58 -18.60 9.33
CA ARG A 356 21.47 -19.92 10.00
C ARG A 356 21.86 -19.92 11.48
N SER A 357 22.26 -18.79 12.05
CA SER A 357 22.53 -18.66 13.48
C SER A 357 21.52 -17.74 14.17
N GLY A 358 20.23 -18.02 14.01
CA GLY A 358 19.29 -17.65 15.07
C GLY A 358 19.45 -18.68 16.17
N THR A 359 19.99 -18.30 17.33
CA THR A 359 19.92 -19.11 18.53
C THR A 359 18.44 -19.39 18.82
N ASP A 360 18.05 -20.66 18.92
CA ASP A 360 16.74 -21.00 19.42
C ASP A 360 16.54 -20.34 20.80
N LEU A 361 15.38 -19.70 20.99
CA LEU A 361 15.03 -19.12 22.28
C LEU A 361 14.88 -20.29 23.25
N THR A 362 15.82 -20.36 24.19
CA THR A 362 15.90 -21.42 25.20
C THR A 362 15.77 -20.82 26.59
N GLY A 363 15.24 -21.62 27.51
CA GLY A 363 15.12 -21.27 28.91
C GLY A 363 15.28 -22.50 29.78
N THR A 364 15.37 -22.31 31.09
CA THR A 364 15.37 -23.42 32.04
C THR A 364 13.94 -23.75 32.40
N TYR A 365 13.47 -24.95 32.07
CA TYR A 365 12.12 -25.39 32.49
C TYR A 365 11.94 -25.31 34.00
N ARG A 366 10.87 -24.66 34.44
CA ARG A 366 10.44 -24.60 35.84
C ARG A 366 9.09 -25.29 35.96
N ASN A 367 9.01 -26.35 36.77
CA ASN A 367 7.73 -27.02 37.05
C ASN A 367 6.92 -26.21 38.08
N THR A 368 6.35 -25.09 37.65
CA THR A 368 5.63 -24.18 38.56
C THR A 368 4.25 -24.70 38.94
N SER A 369 3.71 -25.70 38.23
CA SER A 369 2.43 -26.34 38.58
C SER A 369 2.52 -27.32 39.76
N GLU A 370 3.71 -27.63 40.27
CA GLU A 370 3.86 -28.51 41.44
C GLU A 370 3.45 -27.80 42.74
N TYR A 371 2.24 -28.10 43.21
CA TYR A 371 1.70 -27.53 44.43
C TYR A 371 2.01 -28.39 45.66
N TYR A 372 2.63 -27.77 46.66
CA TYR A 372 2.83 -28.33 48.00
C TYR A 372 1.82 -27.72 48.98
N SER A 373 1.02 -28.58 49.62
CA SER A 373 -0.10 -28.14 50.47
C SER A 373 0.36 -27.41 51.73
N ILE A 374 -0.27 -26.28 52.04
CA ILE A 374 0.05 -25.52 53.27
C ILE A 374 -0.29 -26.29 54.53
N GLN A 375 -1.20 -27.26 54.45
CA GLN A 375 -1.59 -28.14 55.55
C GLN A 375 -0.43 -28.97 56.11
N ASN A 376 0.65 -29.18 55.34
CA ASN A 376 1.86 -29.86 55.80
C ASN A 376 2.73 -28.99 56.71
N TYR A 377 2.61 -27.66 56.65
CA TYR A 377 3.38 -26.74 57.46
C TYR A 377 2.73 -26.46 58.82
N PHE A 378 1.50 -26.91 59.04
CA PHE A 378 0.82 -26.75 60.33
C PHE A 378 1.46 -27.63 61.41
N PRO A 379 1.50 -27.17 62.68
CA PRO A 379 1.95 -28.00 63.79
C PRO A 379 1.17 -29.31 63.89
N PHE A 380 1.86 -30.41 64.22
CA PHE A 380 1.29 -31.77 64.28
C PHE A 380 0.00 -31.87 65.12
N ILE A 381 -0.15 -31.03 66.16
CA ILE A 381 -1.35 -31.01 67.03
C ILE A 381 -2.66 -30.73 66.28
N TYR A 382 -2.60 -30.05 65.12
CA TYR A 382 -3.76 -29.79 64.28
C TYR A 382 -4.27 -31.07 63.60
N GLY A 383 -3.39 -32.07 63.38
CA GLY A 383 -3.76 -33.37 62.84
C GLY A 383 -4.21 -33.36 61.38
N ILE A 384 -3.82 -32.32 60.63
CA ILE A 384 -4.24 -32.10 59.24
C ILE A 384 -3.17 -32.42 58.19
N GLY A 385 -1.90 -32.59 58.60
CA GLY A 385 -0.79 -33.02 57.75
C GLY A 385 -0.83 -34.51 57.36
N GLU A 386 0.24 -35.01 56.75
CA GLU A 386 0.34 -36.40 56.25
C GLU A 386 0.19 -37.44 57.37
N GLU A 387 0.76 -37.16 58.53
CA GLU A 387 0.75 -38.07 59.69
C GLU A 387 -0.66 -38.22 60.27
N GLY A 388 -1.47 -37.16 60.17
CA GLY A 388 -2.85 -37.12 60.64
C GLY A 388 -3.00 -37.36 62.15
N LEU A 389 -4.22 -37.74 62.56
CA LEU A 389 -4.53 -38.11 63.94
C LEU A 389 -4.38 -39.62 64.17
N PHE A 390 -3.92 -40.00 65.37
CA PHE A 390 -3.90 -41.40 65.80
C PHE A 390 -5.30 -42.02 65.80
N SER A 391 -5.37 -43.33 65.54
CA SER A 391 -6.65 -44.06 65.48
C SER A 391 -7.43 -44.04 66.79
N SER A 392 -6.73 -43.92 67.93
CA SER A 392 -7.26 -43.84 69.29
C SER A 392 -7.95 -42.51 69.64
N VAL A 393 -7.81 -41.48 68.80
CA VAL A 393 -8.40 -40.16 69.01
C VAL A 393 -9.93 -40.22 68.81
N PRO A 394 -10.75 -39.48 69.61
CA PRO A 394 -12.21 -39.47 69.46
C PRO A 394 -12.70 -39.07 68.06
N GLU A 395 -13.84 -39.61 67.63
CA GLU A 395 -14.44 -39.30 66.31
C GLU A 395 -14.78 -37.81 66.14
N GLU A 396 -15.18 -37.13 67.22
CA GLU A 396 -15.41 -35.68 67.21
C GLU A 396 -14.14 -34.91 66.80
N ARG A 397 -12.98 -35.27 67.37
CA ARG A 397 -11.70 -34.62 67.03
C ARG A 397 -11.27 -34.93 65.60
N LYS A 398 -11.57 -36.13 65.09
CA LYS A 398 -11.36 -36.47 63.66
C LYS A 398 -12.27 -35.63 62.76
N ALA A 399 -13.52 -35.40 63.14
CA ALA A 399 -14.45 -34.55 62.40
C ALA A 399 -14.01 -33.08 62.40
N GLN A 400 -13.57 -32.54 63.54
CA GLN A 400 -13.03 -31.17 63.64
C GLN A 400 -11.79 -30.98 62.74
N ALA A 401 -10.88 -31.96 62.72
CA ALA A 401 -9.72 -31.90 61.81
C ALA A 401 -10.16 -31.89 60.34
N LYS A 402 -11.14 -32.73 59.96
CA LYS A 402 -11.72 -32.71 58.60
C LYS A 402 -12.39 -31.38 58.25
N GLN A 403 -13.10 -30.77 59.19
CA GLN A 403 -13.72 -29.46 59.01
C GLN A 403 -12.67 -28.38 58.74
N LEU A 404 -11.58 -28.35 59.50
CA LEU A 404 -10.49 -27.40 59.26
C LEU A 404 -9.81 -27.66 57.90
N LYS A 405 -9.56 -28.92 57.53
CA LYS A 405 -9.04 -29.26 56.19
C LYS A 405 -9.93 -28.72 55.08
N ALA A 406 -11.25 -28.97 55.18
CA ALA A 406 -12.22 -28.48 54.21
C ALA A 406 -12.27 -26.95 54.14
N TYR A 407 -12.14 -26.25 55.27
CA TYR A 407 -12.02 -24.79 55.31
C TYR A 407 -10.77 -24.30 54.56
N LEU A 408 -9.62 -24.94 54.79
CA LEU A 408 -8.36 -24.56 54.14
C LEU A 408 -8.32 -24.85 52.63
N MET A 409 -9.10 -25.84 52.15
CA MET A 409 -9.17 -26.18 50.72
C MET A 409 -9.58 -25.01 49.83
N LEU A 410 -10.36 -24.04 50.34
CA LEU A 410 -10.71 -22.84 49.59
C LEU A 410 -9.46 -22.03 49.21
N PHE A 411 -8.57 -21.80 50.18
CA PHE A 411 -7.32 -21.07 49.97
C PHE A 411 -6.36 -21.90 49.11
N GLU A 412 -6.28 -23.20 49.35
CA GLU A 412 -5.41 -24.10 48.60
C GLU A 412 -5.76 -24.13 47.11
N GLN A 413 -7.06 -24.12 46.75
CA GLN A 413 -7.46 -24.07 45.34
C GLN A 413 -7.02 -22.76 44.69
N ILE A 414 -7.10 -21.61 45.39
CA ILE A 414 -6.65 -20.32 44.87
C ILE A 414 -5.14 -20.34 44.59
N LEU A 415 -4.35 -20.84 45.55
CA LEU A 415 -2.90 -20.94 45.44
C LEU A 415 -2.49 -21.90 44.30
N ALA A 416 -3.11 -23.08 44.24
CA ALA A 416 -2.84 -24.08 43.21
C ALA A 416 -3.26 -23.59 41.80
N ASN A 417 -4.35 -22.82 41.70
CA ASN A 417 -4.76 -22.21 40.43
C ASN A 417 -3.77 -21.14 39.97
N TYR A 418 -3.25 -20.32 40.89
CA TYR A 418 -2.25 -19.31 40.54
C TYR A 418 -0.98 -19.95 39.96
N GLN A 419 -0.47 -21.01 40.60
CA GLN A 419 0.65 -21.81 40.08
C GLN A 419 0.34 -22.42 38.72
N SER A 420 -0.85 -22.99 38.55
CA SER A 420 -1.28 -23.53 37.26
C SER A 420 -1.34 -22.43 36.18
N GLN A 421 -1.72 -21.21 36.54
CA GLN A 421 -1.77 -20.08 35.63
C GLN A 421 -0.37 -19.64 35.19
N LEU A 422 0.60 -19.62 36.12
CA LEU A 422 2.01 -19.35 35.80
C LEU A 422 2.59 -20.41 34.86
N ASP A 423 2.36 -21.69 35.15
CA ASP A 423 2.88 -22.82 34.37
C ASP A 423 2.36 -22.87 32.94
N ASN A 424 1.22 -22.22 32.68
CA ASN A 424 0.56 -22.19 31.38
C ASN A 424 0.55 -20.78 30.75
N ILE A 425 1.47 -19.90 31.15
CA ILE A 425 1.58 -18.55 30.59
C ILE A 425 1.88 -18.57 29.08
N ASP A 426 2.58 -19.61 28.61
CA ASP A 426 2.84 -19.88 27.18
C ASP A 426 1.53 -20.13 26.40
N THR A 427 0.62 -20.91 26.97
CA THR A 427 -0.64 -21.31 26.37
C THR A 427 -1.67 -20.20 26.52
N PHE A 428 -1.52 -19.34 27.52
CA PHE A 428 -2.36 -18.16 27.68
C PHE A 428 -2.21 -17.19 26.49
N PHE A 429 -0.98 -16.84 26.12
CA PHE A 429 -0.68 -15.91 25.02
C PHE A 429 -0.67 -16.55 23.62
N THR A 430 -0.85 -17.87 23.52
CA THR A 430 -0.80 -18.56 22.23
C THR A 430 -1.85 -18.05 21.23
N ASN A 431 -1.45 -17.91 19.97
CA ASN A 431 -2.31 -17.74 18.80
C ASN A 431 -2.66 -19.09 18.15
N ASP A 432 -2.13 -20.21 18.65
CA ASP A 432 -2.45 -21.55 18.16
C ASP A 432 -3.68 -22.11 18.86
N LEU A 433 -4.74 -22.33 18.07
CA LEU A 433 -6.04 -22.79 18.55
C LEU A 433 -6.30 -24.28 18.24
N THR A 434 -5.27 -25.02 17.82
CA THR A 434 -5.39 -26.45 17.45
C THR A 434 -5.51 -27.39 18.66
N LYS A 435 -5.19 -26.93 19.87
CA LYS A 435 -5.35 -27.71 21.10
C LYS A 435 -6.83 -27.93 21.43
N ALA A 436 -7.19 -29.11 21.93
CA ALA A 436 -8.59 -29.51 22.16
C ALA A 436 -9.29 -28.74 23.30
N ASP A 437 -8.56 -28.34 24.33
CA ASP A 437 -9.12 -27.81 25.59
C ASP A 437 -9.01 -26.28 25.75
N ASN A 438 -8.81 -25.51 24.66
CA ASN A 438 -8.59 -24.05 24.64
C ASN A 438 -9.21 -23.29 25.84
N GLN A 439 -8.39 -22.84 26.78
CA GLN A 439 -8.79 -22.20 28.05
C GLN A 439 -7.88 -21.00 28.36
N THR A 440 -8.36 -20.03 29.16
CA THR A 440 -7.54 -18.89 29.62
C THR A 440 -7.40 -18.79 31.13
N TYR A 441 -8.17 -19.59 31.88
CA TYR A 441 -7.90 -19.89 33.27
C TYR A 441 -7.42 -21.33 33.40
N PHE A 442 -6.38 -21.52 34.19
CA PHE A 442 -5.80 -22.84 34.44
C PHE A 442 -5.96 -23.17 35.93
N ALA A 443 -6.34 -24.42 36.22
CA ALA A 443 -6.43 -24.93 37.58
C ALA A 443 -5.67 -26.24 37.70
N ASN A 444 -5.09 -26.43 38.88
CA ASN A 444 -4.54 -27.71 39.28
C ASN A 444 -5.51 -28.44 40.22
N THR A 445 -5.41 -29.77 40.24
CA THR A 445 -6.15 -30.62 41.17
C THR A 445 -5.54 -30.56 42.55
N LEU A 446 -6.38 -30.69 43.58
CA LEU A 446 -5.93 -30.75 44.97
C LEU A 446 -5.59 -32.17 45.45
N TYR A 447 -5.25 -33.08 44.54
CA TYR A 447 -4.97 -34.49 44.88
C TYR A 447 -3.77 -34.68 45.82
N ASN A 448 -2.87 -33.71 45.86
CA ASN A 448 -1.68 -33.70 46.72
C ASN A 448 -1.97 -33.23 48.15
N ILE A 449 -3.18 -32.74 48.43
CA ILE A 449 -3.56 -32.40 49.81
C ILE A 449 -3.56 -33.69 50.66
N PRO A 450 -2.93 -33.68 51.85
CA PRO A 450 -2.86 -34.85 52.71
C PRO A 450 -4.24 -35.45 52.96
N ARG A 451 -4.42 -36.74 52.71
CA ARG A 451 -5.67 -37.48 52.99
C ARG A 451 -6.95 -36.87 52.37
N VAL A 452 -6.83 -36.10 51.28
CA VAL A 452 -7.95 -35.39 50.63
C VAL A 452 -9.07 -36.31 50.12
N LYS A 453 -8.76 -37.57 49.84
CA LYS A 453 -9.74 -38.58 49.38
C LYS A 453 -10.98 -38.69 50.28
N GLU A 454 -10.85 -38.40 51.58
CA GLU A 454 -11.94 -38.44 52.56
C GLU A 454 -12.91 -37.24 52.44
N LEU A 455 -12.57 -36.22 51.66
CA LEU A 455 -13.32 -34.97 51.51
C LEU A 455 -13.95 -34.81 50.11
N LEU A 456 -13.60 -35.65 49.14
CA LEU A 456 -14.12 -35.58 47.77
C LEU A 456 -15.41 -36.40 47.63
N ILE A 457 -16.55 -35.71 47.53
CA ILE A 457 -17.89 -36.33 47.37
C ILE A 457 -17.94 -37.28 46.18
N SER A 458 -17.34 -36.91 45.04
CA SER A 458 -17.37 -37.71 43.81
C SER A 458 -16.58 -39.02 43.91
N TYR A 459 -15.59 -39.11 44.80
CA TYR A 459 -14.87 -40.35 45.08
C TYR A 459 -15.70 -41.28 45.97
N ASP A 460 -16.52 -40.71 46.86
CA ASP A 460 -17.39 -41.46 47.76
C ASP A 460 -18.55 -42.17 47.02
N MET A 461 -18.89 -41.71 45.81
CA MET A 461 -19.97 -42.22 44.95
C MET A 461 -19.59 -43.41 44.04
N VAL A 462 -18.31 -43.82 43.98
CA VAL A 462 -17.86 -45.02 43.23
C VAL A 462 -18.09 -46.32 44.03
N LYS A 463 -18.79 -46.23 45.17
CA LYS A 463 -19.11 -47.37 46.03
C LYS A 463 -20.28 -48.17 45.46
N ASP A 464 -19.99 -49.32 44.84
CA ASP A 464 -20.97 -50.32 44.45
C ASP A 464 -21.96 -50.63 45.59
N GLU A 465 -23.25 -50.72 45.27
CA GLU A 465 -24.32 -51.02 46.23
C GLU A 465 -24.13 -52.38 46.95
N GLN A 466 -23.29 -53.28 46.41
CA GLN A 466 -22.99 -54.57 47.01
C GLN A 466 -21.89 -54.52 48.09
N GLU A 467 -20.95 -53.56 48.05
CA GLU A 467 -19.88 -53.43 49.06
C GLU A 467 -20.33 -52.70 50.34
N GLN A 468 -21.46 -51.99 50.31
CA GLN A 468 -21.97 -51.24 51.47
C GLN A 468 -22.45 -52.15 52.62
N ALA A 469 -22.87 -53.39 52.34
CA ALA A 469 -23.44 -54.29 53.34
C ALA A 469 -22.37 -55.01 54.19
N GLU A 470 -21.23 -55.41 53.60
CA GLU A 470 -20.13 -56.05 54.35
C GLU A 470 -19.19 -55.03 55.03
N SER A 471 -19.09 -53.82 54.48
CA SER A 471 -18.21 -52.75 54.97
C SER A 471 -18.64 -52.10 56.29
N LYS A 472 -19.90 -52.28 56.73
CA LYS A 472 -20.35 -51.81 58.06
C LYS A 472 -19.78 -52.62 59.23
N ARG A 473 -19.24 -53.82 59.00
CA ARG A 473 -18.80 -54.75 60.06
C ARG A 473 -17.29 -54.77 60.36
N LYS A 474 -16.45 -54.23 59.48
CA LYS A 474 -14.99 -54.19 59.69
C LYS A 474 -14.49 -52.82 59.24
N GLY A 475 -14.13 -51.97 60.21
CA GLY A 475 -13.73 -50.58 60.00
C GLY A 475 -12.85 -50.36 58.77
N TRP A 476 -13.17 -49.28 58.05
CA TRP A 476 -12.52 -48.74 56.86
C TRP A 476 -11.11 -49.30 56.53
N LYS A 477 -10.99 -50.00 55.41
CA LYS A 477 -9.73 -50.08 54.65
C LYS A 477 -9.98 -49.57 53.24
N PHE A 478 -9.42 -48.39 52.96
CA PHE A 478 -9.42 -47.80 51.63
C PHE A 478 -8.51 -48.58 50.68
N ASN A 479 -8.98 -48.87 49.46
CA ASN A 479 -8.17 -49.50 48.42
C ASN A 479 -7.36 -48.43 47.64
N GLU A 480 -6.03 -48.49 47.71
CA GLU A 480 -5.13 -47.57 46.98
C GLU A 480 -5.26 -47.67 45.45
N THR A 481 -5.65 -48.84 44.93
CA THR A 481 -5.83 -49.07 43.49
C THR A 481 -6.95 -48.21 42.90
N ASN A 482 -8.07 -48.09 43.62
CA ASN A 482 -9.22 -47.26 43.19
C ASN A 482 -8.89 -45.76 43.21
N TRP A 483 -8.05 -45.32 44.15
CA TRP A 483 -7.60 -43.92 44.20
C TRP A 483 -6.67 -43.56 43.03
N LYS A 484 -5.75 -44.47 42.65
CA LYS A 484 -4.90 -44.27 41.47
C LYS A 484 -5.73 -44.19 40.19
N GLN A 485 -6.74 -45.05 40.05
CA GLN A 485 -7.68 -45.02 38.92
C GLN A 485 -8.47 -43.71 38.88
N PHE A 486 -9.04 -43.27 40.01
CA PHE A 486 -9.75 -41.99 40.11
C PHE A 486 -8.89 -40.80 39.69
N LYS A 487 -7.63 -40.72 40.16
CA LYS A 487 -6.70 -39.65 39.77
C LYS A 487 -6.33 -39.68 38.28
N SER A 488 -6.25 -40.87 37.68
CA SER A 488 -5.93 -41.03 36.25
C SER A 488 -7.10 -40.71 35.31
N ASP A 489 -8.34 -40.78 35.81
CA ASP A 489 -9.53 -40.44 35.03
C ASP A 489 -9.68 -38.91 34.89
N LYS A 490 -9.36 -38.40 33.69
CA LYS A 490 -9.45 -36.97 33.34
C LYS A 490 -10.90 -36.43 33.32
N ASN A 491 -11.89 -37.31 33.37
CA ASN A 491 -13.31 -36.98 33.28
C ASN A 491 -14.08 -37.39 34.55
N ASN A 492 -13.39 -37.63 35.68
CA ASN A 492 -14.07 -37.92 36.93
C ASN A 492 -14.94 -36.74 37.40
N GLY A 493 -15.87 -37.00 38.33
CA GLY A 493 -16.85 -36.00 38.79
C GLY A 493 -16.23 -34.73 39.40
N TYR A 494 -15.05 -34.82 40.03
CA TYR A 494 -14.32 -33.66 40.56
C TYR A 494 -13.73 -32.81 39.43
N MET A 495 -13.09 -33.44 38.44
CA MET A 495 -12.54 -32.76 37.26
C MET A 495 -13.63 -32.06 36.43
N GLN A 496 -14.79 -32.71 36.27
CA GLN A 496 -15.94 -32.10 35.59
C GLN A 496 -16.45 -30.87 36.33
N ALA A 497 -16.61 -30.96 37.66
CA ALA A 497 -17.02 -29.83 38.48
C ALA A 497 -15.99 -28.69 38.45
N LEU A 498 -14.70 -29.00 38.54
CA LEU A 498 -13.63 -28.01 38.48
C LEU A 498 -13.63 -27.28 37.12
N LYS A 499 -13.68 -28.01 36.00
CA LYS A 499 -13.75 -27.44 34.66
C LYS A 499 -15.00 -26.59 34.44
N ALA A 500 -16.16 -27.02 34.95
CA ALA A 500 -17.41 -26.29 34.78
C ALA A 500 -17.45 -24.97 35.56
N ASN A 501 -16.72 -24.87 36.68
CA ASN A 501 -16.73 -23.69 37.55
C ASN A 501 -15.52 -22.75 37.35
N ILE A 502 -14.46 -23.18 36.66
CA ILE A 502 -13.26 -22.35 36.48
C ILE A 502 -13.45 -21.25 35.44
N GLU A 503 -14.07 -21.57 34.30
CA GLU A 503 -14.18 -20.65 33.17
C GLU A 503 -15.37 -21.05 32.28
N SER A 504 -16.38 -20.19 32.22
CA SER A 504 -17.47 -20.33 31.27
C SER A 504 -16.99 -20.01 29.84
N ASP A 505 -17.74 -20.47 28.82
CA ASP A 505 -17.40 -20.16 27.42
C ASP A 505 -17.46 -18.64 27.13
N ALA A 506 -18.31 -17.89 27.84
CA ALA A 506 -18.37 -16.43 27.72
C ALA A 506 -17.13 -15.74 28.33
N ASP A 507 -16.65 -16.23 29.48
CA ASP A 507 -15.43 -15.70 30.10
C ASP A 507 -14.21 -15.99 29.24
N PHE A 508 -14.13 -17.21 28.68
CA PHE A 508 -13.10 -17.58 27.72
C PHE A 508 -13.13 -16.66 26.51
N GLU A 509 -14.32 -16.41 25.93
CA GLU A 509 -14.45 -15.58 24.74
C GLU A 509 -14.01 -14.13 25.00
N ASP A 510 -14.43 -13.51 26.11
CA ASP A 510 -13.99 -12.16 26.49
C ASP A 510 -12.48 -12.09 26.70
N ARG A 511 -11.94 -12.96 27.55
CA ARG A 511 -10.52 -12.95 27.92
C ARG A 511 -9.64 -13.23 26.72
N LYS A 512 -9.97 -14.22 25.89
CA LYS A 512 -9.16 -14.55 24.72
C LYS A 512 -9.19 -13.44 23.68
N ASN A 513 -10.34 -12.79 23.45
CA ASN A 513 -10.40 -11.62 22.58
C ASN A 513 -9.50 -10.49 23.07
N ARG A 514 -9.56 -10.15 24.36
CA ARG A 514 -8.71 -9.10 24.95
C ARG A 514 -7.22 -9.41 24.81
N ILE A 515 -6.82 -10.67 24.99
CA ILE A 515 -5.43 -11.11 24.79
C ILE A 515 -5.00 -10.92 23.34
N LEU A 516 -5.81 -11.38 22.38
CA LEU A 516 -5.47 -11.25 20.96
C LEU A 516 -5.46 -9.78 20.51
N ASP A 517 -6.37 -8.96 21.01
CA ASP A 517 -6.40 -7.52 20.76
C ASP A 517 -5.15 -6.83 21.33
N HIS A 518 -4.72 -7.21 22.53
CA HIS A 518 -3.45 -6.74 23.11
C HIS A 518 -2.24 -7.14 22.25
N LEU A 519 -2.20 -8.37 21.75
CA LEU A 519 -1.12 -8.83 20.88
C LEU A 519 -1.11 -8.10 19.54
N LEU A 520 -2.27 -7.82 18.95
CA LEU A 520 -2.39 -7.02 17.72
C LEU A 520 -1.96 -5.56 17.96
N ALA A 521 -2.34 -4.98 19.09
CA ALA A 521 -2.01 -3.61 19.46
C ALA A 521 -0.48 -3.37 19.61
N ARG A 522 0.30 -4.40 19.96
CA ARG A 522 1.78 -4.32 19.98
C ARG A 522 2.37 -3.94 18.63
N PHE A 523 1.66 -4.22 17.54
CA PHE A 523 2.06 -3.88 16.18
C PHE A 523 1.25 -2.70 15.61
N ASN A 524 0.58 -1.94 16.48
CA ASN A 524 -0.31 -0.83 16.12
C ASN A 524 -1.43 -1.24 15.16
N GLU A 525 -1.90 -2.49 15.23
CA GLU A 525 -2.98 -3.00 14.40
C GLU A 525 -4.27 -3.11 15.23
N THR A 526 -5.34 -2.48 14.75
CA THR A 526 -6.68 -2.57 15.34
C THR A 526 -7.66 -3.08 14.29
N VAL A 527 -8.26 -4.24 14.55
CA VAL A 527 -9.10 -4.91 13.55
C VAL A 527 -10.58 -4.58 13.76
N VAL A 528 -11.28 -4.22 12.68
CA VAL A 528 -12.73 -3.94 12.72
C VAL A 528 -13.48 -5.26 12.79
N VAL A 529 -14.16 -5.51 13.91
CA VAL A 529 -14.82 -6.80 14.18
C VAL A 529 -16.15 -7.00 13.40
N TYR A 530 -16.73 -5.91 12.91
CA TYR A 530 -18.06 -5.90 12.27
C TYR A 530 -18.23 -6.93 11.12
N PRO A 531 -17.27 -7.11 10.18
CA PRO A 531 -17.36 -8.10 9.10
C PRO A 531 -17.59 -9.54 9.58
N VAL A 532 -16.92 -9.95 10.66
CA VAL A 532 -17.03 -11.30 11.24
C VAL A 532 -18.33 -11.45 12.02
N LYS A 533 -18.72 -10.43 12.80
CA LYS A 533 -19.98 -10.44 13.55
C LYS A 533 -21.19 -10.54 12.62
N LEU A 534 -21.20 -9.79 11.53
CA LEU A 534 -22.27 -9.89 10.53
C LEU A 534 -22.26 -11.24 9.80
N TYR A 535 -21.08 -11.77 9.46
CA TYR A 535 -20.97 -13.12 8.89
C TYR A 535 -21.60 -14.17 9.81
N ASN A 536 -21.28 -14.12 11.10
CA ASN A 536 -21.85 -15.03 12.08
C ASN A 536 -23.37 -14.83 12.23
N LEU A 537 -23.85 -13.59 12.22
CA LEU A 537 -25.29 -13.31 12.33
C LEU A 537 -26.08 -13.88 11.15
N LEU A 538 -25.54 -13.78 9.93
CA LEU A 538 -26.26 -14.16 8.70
C LEU A 538 -26.08 -15.63 8.32
N TYR A 539 -24.90 -16.21 8.52
CA TYR A 539 -24.55 -17.52 7.96
C TYR A 539 -24.24 -18.59 9.00
N ARG A 540 -24.13 -18.25 10.29
CA ARG A 540 -23.78 -19.26 11.30
C ARG A 540 -24.93 -20.23 11.47
N ASN A 541 -24.71 -21.44 10.98
CA ASN A 541 -25.39 -22.62 11.50
C ASN A 541 -24.76 -22.96 12.86
N SER A 542 -25.60 -23.30 13.81
CA SER A 542 -25.29 -23.84 15.15
C SER A 542 -24.29 -25.00 15.21
N GLN A 543 -23.90 -25.59 14.07
CA GLN A 543 -23.00 -26.75 13.97
C GLN A 543 -21.52 -26.49 14.23
N GLN A 544 -21.14 -25.30 14.67
CA GLN A 544 -19.86 -25.13 15.37
C GLN A 544 -20.11 -24.74 16.84
N PRO A 545 -20.62 -25.67 17.66
CA PRO A 545 -20.61 -25.56 19.11
C PRO A 545 -19.18 -25.88 19.57
N GLY A 546 -18.25 -24.97 19.29
CA GLY A 546 -16.92 -24.99 19.83
C GLY A 546 -16.73 -23.75 20.68
N ARG A 547 -16.06 -23.90 21.83
CA ARG A 547 -15.65 -22.81 22.73
C ARG A 547 -14.92 -21.68 21.99
N VAL A 548 -14.27 -21.98 20.88
CA VAL A 548 -13.56 -21.01 20.03
C VAL A 548 -14.48 -20.40 18.97
N SER A 549 -14.78 -19.10 19.10
CA SER A 549 -15.59 -18.36 18.14
C SER A 549 -14.82 -18.01 16.85
N ASN A 550 -15.56 -17.69 15.78
CA ASN A 550 -14.96 -17.26 14.51
C ASN A 550 -14.14 -15.97 14.63
N GLU A 551 -14.51 -15.08 15.56
CA GLU A 551 -13.75 -13.86 15.85
C GLU A 551 -12.35 -14.21 16.40
N ILE A 552 -12.29 -15.14 17.36
CA ILE A 552 -11.03 -15.61 17.95
C ILE A 552 -10.16 -16.29 16.88
N ARG A 553 -10.73 -17.20 16.07
CA ARG A 553 -9.98 -17.85 14.97
C ARG A 553 -9.45 -16.85 13.96
N TRP A 554 -10.27 -15.86 13.63
CA TRP A 554 -9.89 -14.81 12.70
C TRP A 554 -8.74 -13.96 13.23
N LYS A 555 -8.84 -13.41 14.45
CA LYS A 555 -7.77 -12.63 15.09
C LYS A 555 -6.47 -13.43 15.23
N ALA A 556 -6.57 -14.68 15.68
CA ALA A 556 -5.42 -15.59 15.76
C ALA A 556 -4.77 -15.83 14.39
N SER A 557 -5.58 -16.02 13.34
CA SER A 557 -5.05 -16.18 11.98
C SER A 557 -4.34 -14.92 11.47
N ILE A 558 -4.81 -13.71 11.82
CA ILE A 558 -4.15 -12.46 11.47
C ILE A 558 -2.78 -12.39 12.16
N LEU A 559 -2.72 -12.67 13.47
CA LEU A 559 -1.46 -12.69 14.22
C LEU A 559 -0.45 -13.68 13.62
N LYS A 560 -0.89 -14.90 13.30
CA LYS A 560 -0.02 -15.93 12.72
C LYS A 560 0.66 -15.49 11.42
N ASP A 561 -0.07 -14.76 10.57
CA ASP A 561 0.44 -14.27 9.30
C ASP A 561 0.83 -12.79 9.33
N PHE A 562 0.92 -12.17 10.52
CA PHE A 562 1.08 -10.72 10.65
C PHE A 562 2.33 -10.20 9.93
N HIS A 563 3.48 -10.86 10.12
CA HIS A 563 4.71 -10.51 9.43
C HIS A 563 4.56 -10.55 7.89
N LYS A 564 3.80 -11.50 7.34
CA LYS A 564 3.56 -11.60 5.88
C LYS A 564 2.63 -10.50 5.39
N ILE A 565 1.59 -10.20 6.16
CA ILE A 565 0.63 -9.12 5.88
C ILE A 565 1.32 -7.75 5.91
N ASN A 566 2.18 -7.53 6.91
CA ASN A 566 2.90 -6.28 7.08
C ASN A 566 4.02 -6.09 6.05
N TYR A 567 4.75 -7.17 5.74
CA TYR A 567 5.77 -7.15 4.69
C TYR A 567 5.15 -6.80 3.34
N ASN A 568 4.03 -7.42 2.96
CA ASN A 568 3.42 -7.30 1.63
C ASN A 568 2.28 -6.27 1.53
N ARG A 569 2.27 -5.22 2.36
CA ARG A 569 1.15 -4.26 2.46
C ARG A 569 0.71 -3.65 1.12
N ALA A 570 1.68 -3.24 0.29
CA ALA A 570 1.45 -2.60 -1.00
C ALA A 570 1.76 -3.52 -2.20
N ARG A 571 2.14 -4.77 -1.94
CA ARG A 571 2.48 -5.74 -2.99
C ARG A 571 1.23 -6.03 -3.82
N ALA A 572 1.36 -5.89 -5.14
CA ALA A 572 0.35 -6.27 -6.10
C ALA A 572 0.41 -7.78 -6.39
N PHE A 573 -0.55 -8.29 -7.16
CA PHE A 573 -0.46 -9.66 -7.64
C PHE A 573 0.65 -9.79 -8.70
N ASP A 574 1.31 -10.94 -8.71
CA ASP A 574 2.28 -11.32 -9.74
C ASP A 574 1.56 -11.71 -11.03
N TYR A 575 1.50 -10.80 -12.00
CA TYR A 575 0.74 -11.00 -13.25
C TYR A 575 1.38 -12.01 -14.22
N LEU A 576 2.59 -12.49 -13.93
CA LEU A 576 3.23 -13.58 -14.68
C LEU A 576 2.75 -14.96 -14.25
N LYS A 577 1.96 -15.05 -13.18
CA LYS A 577 1.39 -16.30 -12.67
C LYS A 577 -0.11 -16.32 -12.88
N GLU A 578 -0.63 -17.48 -13.25
CA GLU A 578 -2.07 -17.73 -13.31
C GLU A 578 -2.71 -17.57 -11.92
N ASN A 579 -2.10 -18.21 -10.92
CA ASN A 579 -2.51 -18.10 -9.52
C ASN A 579 -1.33 -17.62 -8.66
N ASP A 580 -1.35 -16.36 -8.24
CA ASP A 580 -0.41 -15.83 -7.25
C ASP A 580 -0.85 -16.27 -5.85
N THR A 581 -0.20 -17.29 -5.32
CA THR A 581 -0.44 -17.81 -3.96
C THR A 581 0.26 -16.98 -2.88
N GLY A 582 1.03 -15.96 -3.26
CA GLY A 582 1.74 -15.09 -2.32
C GLY A 582 0.81 -14.10 -1.61
N TYR A 583 1.21 -13.67 -0.41
CA TYR A 583 0.53 -12.59 0.31
C TYR A 583 0.67 -11.26 -0.45
N ASN A 584 -0.45 -10.60 -0.73
CA ASN A 584 -0.57 -9.32 -1.41
C ASN A 584 -1.73 -8.48 -0.84
N PHE A 585 -1.97 -7.28 -1.38
CA PHE A 585 -3.06 -6.42 -0.96
C PHE A 585 -4.43 -7.12 -0.96
N GLU A 586 -4.74 -7.91 -1.99
CA GLU A 586 -6.01 -8.66 -2.07
C GLU A 586 -6.15 -9.67 -0.93
N SER A 587 -5.13 -10.49 -0.70
CA SER A 587 -5.13 -11.51 0.37
C SER A 587 -5.29 -10.88 1.75
N LYS A 588 -4.65 -9.73 2.00
CA LYS A 588 -4.81 -8.95 3.23
C LYS A 588 -6.26 -8.50 3.39
N MET A 589 -6.80 -7.88 2.35
CA MET A 589 -8.15 -7.32 2.40
C MET A 589 -9.23 -8.41 2.53
N ARG A 590 -9.08 -9.55 1.84
CA ARG A 590 -9.94 -10.73 2.05
C ARG A 590 -9.91 -11.20 3.49
N LYS A 591 -8.71 -11.27 4.09
CA LYS A 591 -8.55 -11.68 5.48
C LYS A 591 -9.23 -10.69 6.43
N LEU A 592 -8.99 -9.38 6.29
CA LEU A 592 -9.57 -8.37 7.18
C LEU A 592 -11.10 -8.23 7.02
N LEU A 593 -11.65 -8.46 5.82
CA LEU A 593 -13.09 -8.45 5.56
C LEU A 593 -13.77 -9.79 5.90
N TYR A 594 -13.01 -10.79 6.36
CA TYR A 594 -13.47 -12.15 6.60
C TYR A 594 -14.18 -12.75 5.38
N ILE A 595 -13.49 -12.71 4.24
CA ILE A 595 -13.92 -13.26 2.96
C ILE A 595 -13.11 -14.54 2.73
N ASN A 596 -13.82 -15.67 2.58
CA ASN A 596 -13.19 -17.00 2.46
C ASN A 596 -12.92 -17.42 1.00
N ASN A 597 -13.44 -16.69 0.01
CA ASN A 597 -13.16 -16.94 -1.40
C ASN A 597 -11.77 -16.39 -1.77
N ASP A 598 -10.95 -17.21 -2.43
CA ASP A 598 -9.57 -16.90 -2.85
C ASP A 598 -9.46 -16.09 -4.15
N GLY A 599 -10.57 -15.89 -4.88
CA GLY A 599 -10.65 -15.11 -6.12
C GLY A 599 -10.22 -15.87 -7.37
N THR A 600 -10.04 -17.19 -7.30
CA THR A 600 -9.55 -18.01 -8.42
C THR A 600 -10.61 -18.31 -9.47
N GLU A 601 -11.88 -18.36 -9.09
CA GLU A 601 -13.01 -18.59 -9.99
C GLU A 601 -13.93 -17.34 -10.07
N PRO A 602 -14.65 -17.15 -11.20
CA PRO A 602 -15.74 -16.18 -11.30
C PRO A 602 -16.75 -16.33 -10.14
N LEU A 603 -17.10 -15.22 -9.49
CA LEU A 603 -18.08 -15.19 -8.39
C LEU A 603 -19.49 -15.54 -8.88
N THR A 604 -19.73 -15.40 -10.19
CA THR A 604 -20.99 -15.78 -10.84
C THR A 604 -21.11 -17.27 -11.18
N ASN A 605 -20.01 -18.04 -11.20
CA ASN A 605 -20.04 -19.47 -11.57
C ASN A 605 -20.92 -20.31 -10.64
N ILE A 606 -21.08 -19.90 -9.38
CA ILE A 606 -21.90 -20.64 -8.42
C ILE A 606 -23.38 -20.70 -8.83
N PHE A 607 -23.87 -19.73 -9.62
CA PHE A 607 -25.24 -19.73 -10.15
C PHE A 607 -25.46 -20.80 -11.22
N GLU A 608 -24.39 -21.27 -11.88
CA GLU A 608 -24.45 -22.37 -12.84
C GLU A 608 -24.28 -23.73 -12.13
N LYS A 609 -23.47 -23.76 -11.05
CA LYS A 609 -23.23 -24.95 -10.21
C LYS A 609 -24.43 -25.30 -9.31
N ILE A 610 -25.16 -24.30 -8.83
CA ILE A 610 -26.36 -24.49 -8.01
C ILE A 610 -27.60 -24.48 -8.92
N ASN A 611 -28.48 -25.48 -8.79
CA ASN A 611 -29.70 -25.62 -9.59
C ASN A 611 -30.81 -24.63 -9.16
N ILE A 612 -30.51 -23.32 -9.22
CA ILE A 612 -31.45 -22.22 -8.97
C ILE A 612 -31.67 -21.46 -10.26
N LYS A 613 -32.94 -21.39 -10.72
CA LYS A 613 -33.32 -20.62 -11.91
C LYS A 613 -34.14 -19.40 -11.51
N PHE A 614 -33.63 -18.20 -11.82
CA PHE A 614 -34.38 -16.94 -11.79
C PHE A 614 -35.03 -16.73 -13.17
N LYS A 615 -36.36 -16.68 -13.27
CA LYS A 615 -37.08 -16.41 -14.54
C LYS A 615 -37.68 -15.01 -14.53
N LYS A 616 -37.48 -14.26 -15.63
CA LYS A 616 -38.12 -12.96 -15.88
C LYS A 616 -39.63 -13.10 -16.11
N PRO A 617 -40.43 -12.05 -15.84
CA PRO A 617 -41.86 -12.04 -16.11
C PRO A 617 -42.13 -11.79 -17.61
N GLU A 618 -42.07 -12.83 -18.43
CA GLU A 618 -42.65 -12.77 -19.77
C GLU A 618 -44.09 -13.27 -19.71
N HIS A 619 -45.06 -12.35 -19.79
CA HIS A 619 -46.49 -12.62 -20.03
C HIS A 619 -47.18 -13.71 -19.19
N TYR A 620 -46.66 -14.04 -18.02
CA TYR A 620 -47.43 -14.80 -17.04
C TYR A 620 -48.23 -13.81 -16.21
N LYS A 621 -49.57 -13.83 -16.36
CA LYS A 621 -50.48 -13.28 -15.36
C LYS A 621 -49.91 -13.66 -14.00
N ASN A 622 -49.64 -12.68 -13.14
CA ASN A 622 -49.32 -12.95 -11.74
C ASN A 622 -50.26 -14.06 -11.29
N VAL A 623 -49.72 -15.22 -10.88
CA VAL A 623 -50.55 -16.31 -10.38
C VAL A 623 -50.97 -15.91 -8.97
N TYR A 624 -51.73 -14.82 -8.88
CA TYR A 624 -52.66 -14.58 -7.80
C TYR A 624 -53.77 -15.59 -8.08
N TYR A 625 -53.84 -16.62 -7.24
CA TYR A 625 -54.96 -17.55 -7.30
C TYR A 625 -56.24 -16.74 -6.98
N ARG A 626 -57.04 -16.46 -8.02
CA ARG A 626 -58.44 -16.07 -7.89
C ARG A 626 -59.28 -17.35 -7.85
N ASP A 627 -60.22 -17.41 -6.93
CA ASP A 627 -61.27 -18.43 -6.98
C ASP A 627 -62.20 -18.12 -8.17
N GLU A 628 -62.27 -19.04 -9.14
CA GLU A 628 -63.06 -18.88 -10.36
C GLU A 628 -64.58 -18.78 -10.08
N LYS A 629 -65.05 -19.12 -8.88
CA LYS A 629 -66.47 -19.04 -8.51
C LYS A 629 -66.90 -17.75 -7.83
N THR A 630 -65.97 -17.00 -7.22
CA THR A 630 -66.29 -15.85 -6.37
C THR A 630 -65.67 -14.54 -6.83
N ASP A 631 -64.72 -14.57 -7.79
CA ASP A 631 -63.93 -13.43 -8.28
C ASP A 631 -63.26 -12.60 -7.16
N THR A 632 -63.18 -13.15 -5.95
CA THR A 632 -62.46 -12.60 -4.81
C THR A 632 -61.05 -13.19 -4.74
N GLU A 633 -60.07 -12.31 -4.48
CA GLU A 633 -58.68 -12.70 -4.22
C GLU A 633 -58.64 -13.56 -2.95
N VAL A 634 -57.94 -14.71 -2.98
CA VAL A 634 -57.72 -15.50 -1.76
C VAL A 634 -56.84 -14.66 -0.82
N ASP A 635 -57.41 -14.14 0.26
CA ASP A 635 -56.67 -13.42 1.30
C ASP A 635 -55.90 -14.46 2.13
N TRP A 636 -54.58 -14.48 1.94
CA TRP A 636 -53.66 -15.38 2.66
C TRP A 636 -53.30 -14.82 4.06
N SER A 637 -54.30 -14.40 4.83
CA SER A 637 -54.21 -13.99 6.24
C SER A 637 -55.54 -14.33 6.95
N PRO A 638 -55.64 -14.48 8.30
CA PRO A 638 -54.72 -14.93 9.35
C PRO A 638 -54.85 -16.46 9.65
N GLU A 639 -55.61 -17.21 8.85
CA GLU A 639 -55.92 -18.64 9.08
C GLU A 639 -54.86 -19.62 8.55
N LEU A 640 -53.87 -19.13 7.79
CA LEU A 640 -52.67 -19.89 7.49
C LEU A 640 -51.91 -20.18 8.78
N GLN A 641 -51.74 -21.45 9.14
CA GLN A 641 -50.89 -21.82 10.27
C GLN A 641 -49.51 -21.20 10.07
N LYS A 642 -49.21 -20.19 10.90
CA LYS A 642 -47.85 -19.71 11.10
C LYS A 642 -47.05 -20.97 11.42
N ILE A 643 -45.94 -21.19 10.73
CA ILE A 643 -44.96 -22.15 11.21
C ILE A 643 -44.57 -21.67 12.62
N VAL A 644 -45.18 -22.26 13.65
CA VAL A 644 -44.75 -22.13 15.03
C VAL A 644 -43.75 -23.27 15.20
N LEU A 645 -42.58 -23.10 14.61
CA LEU A 645 -41.43 -23.84 15.14
C LEU A 645 -41.25 -23.29 16.55
N SER A 646 -41.43 -24.13 17.57
CA SER A 646 -41.06 -23.73 18.91
C SER A 646 -39.57 -23.39 18.92
N LYS A 647 -39.10 -22.56 19.86
CA LYS A 647 -37.65 -22.32 20.02
C LYS A 647 -36.88 -23.65 20.13
N LYS A 648 -37.52 -24.67 20.68
CA LYS A 648 -37.02 -26.03 20.78
C LYS A 648 -36.96 -26.75 19.45
N ASP A 649 -37.98 -26.66 18.59
CA ASP A 649 -37.91 -27.22 17.22
C ASP A 649 -36.83 -26.51 16.39
N VAL A 650 -36.73 -25.19 16.51
CA VAL A 650 -35.64 -24.44 15.86
C VAL A 650 -34.28 -24.91 16.36
N SER A 651 -34.11 -25.12 17.67
CA SER A 651 -32.87 -25.66 18.29
C SER A 651 -32.60 -27.10 17.91
N ASP A 652 -33.56 -28.01 18.02
CA ASP A 652 -33.42 -29.43 17.69
C ASP A 652 -33.11 -29.60 16.18
N LEU A 653 -33.68 -28.75 15.31
CA LEU A 653 -33.37 -28.75 13.87
C LEU A 653 -31.96 -28.19 13.56
N ILE A 654 -31.41 -27.40 14.49
CA ILE A 654 -30.09 -26.77 14.52
C ILE A 654 -29.03 -27.74 15.05
N ASP A 655 -29.37 -28.53 16.07
CA ASP A 655 -28.47 -29.43 16.81
C ASP A 655 -28.31 -30.78 16.07
N ASN A 656 -29.32 -31.22 15.31
CA ASN A 656 -29.35 -32.54 14.64
C ASN A 656 -28.70 -32.61 13.24
N GLY A 657 -27.71 -31.76 12.90
CA GLY A 657 -26.92 -32.02 11.68
C GLY A 657 -27.59 -31.66 10.33
N LEU A 658 -28.89 -31.35 10.27
CA LEU A 658 -29.69 -31.20 9.03
C LEU A 658 -29.44 -29.92 8.20
N LEU A 659 -28.39 -29.16 8.51
CA LEU A 659 -27.88 -28.03 7.74
C LEU A 659 -26.58 -28.36 6.98
N ALA A 660 -26.17 -29.63 6.98
CA ALA A 660 -25.04 -30.14 6.22
C ALA A 660 -25.48 -31.26 5.26
N GLY A 661 -25.17 -31.08 3.97
CA GLY A 661 -25.08 -32.16 2.98
C GLY A 661 -26.39 -32.85 2.60
N ALA A 662 -27.07 -32.34 1.58
CA ALA A 662 -27.90 -33.18 0.74
C ALA A 662 -27.38 -33.06 -0.70
N GLU A 663 -26.79 -34.14 -1.22
CA GLU A 663 -26.50 -34.28 -2.64
C GLU A 663 -27.79 -34.08 -3.44
N SER A 664 -27.79 -33.11 -4.35
CA SER A 664 -28.94 -32.78 -5.18
C SER A 664 -29.05 -33.74 -6.36
N SER A 665 -30.17 -34.47 -6.46
CA SER A 665 -30.53 -35.17 -7.70
C SER A 665 -30.95 -34.16 -8.77
N GLU A 666 -30.67 -34.43 -10.06
CA GLU A 666 -30.99 -33.56 -11.20
C GLU A 666 -32.50 -33.24 -11.36
N LYS A 667 -33.40 -33.93 -10.63
CA LYS A 667 -34.85 -33.75 -10.73
C LYS A 667 -35.42 -32.62 -9.85
N ASP A 668 -34.62 -32.01 -8.97
CA ASP A 668 -35.07 -30.98 -7.99
C ASP A 668 -34.63 -29.55 -8.38
N ALA A 669 -34.98 -29.07 -9.56
CA ALA A 669 -34.68 -27.68 -9.95
C ALA A 669 -35.55 -26.68 -9.15
N PHE A 670 -34.95 -25.93 -8.22
CA PHE A 670 -35.64 -24.89 -7.47
C PHE A 670 -35.80 -23.63 -8.33
N VAL A 671 -37.04 -23.31 -8.69
CA VAL A 671 -37.35 -22.13 -9.50
C VAL A 671 -37.82 -20.99 -8.59
N TYR A 672 -36.97 -20.00 -8.34
CA TYR A 672 -37.39 -18.76 -7.70
C TYR A 672 -38.12 -17.91 -8.74
N ARG A 673 -39.45 -18.11 -8.83
CA ARG A 673 -40.31 -17.35 -9.73
C ARG A 673 -40.57 -15.96 -9.12
N GLN A 674 -40.38 -14.90 -9.91
CA GLN A 674 -40.81 -13.53 -9.57
C GLN A 674 -40.14 -12.90 -8.33
N GLN A 675 -38.91 -13.28 -7.97
CA GLN A 675 -38.22 -12.72 -6.80
C GLN A 675 -37.15 -11.69 -7.18
N ASN A 676 -37.09 -10.59 -6.43
CA ASN A 676 -36.00 -9.61 -6.49
C ASN A 676 -34.72 -10.20 -5.85
N ILE A 677 -33.55 -9.64 -6.15
CA ILE A 677 -32.24 -10.01 -5.58
C ILE A 677 -32.21 -9.96 -4.03
N SER A 678 -33.15 -9.23 -3.42
CA SER A 678 -33.36 -9.19 -1.97
C SER A 678 -33.67 -10.55 -1.35
N VAL A 679 -34.11 -11.54 -2.14
CA VAL A 679 -34.25 -12.94 -1.69
C VAL A 679 -32.92 -13.54 -1.24
N LEU A 680 -31.79 -13.08 -1.79
CA LEU A 680 -30.47 -13.56 -1.38
C LEU A 680 -30.08 -13.04 0.02
N LYS A 681 -30.59 -11.86 0.42
CA LYS A 681 -30.40 -11.29 1.76
C LYS A 681 -31.41 -11.80 2.78
N HIS A 682 -32.68 -11.88 2.39
CA HIS A 682 -33.79 -12.16 3.32
C HIS A 682 -34.24 -13.61 3.29
N GLY A 683 -34.01 -14.33 2.18
CA GLY A 683 -34.34 -15.76 2.03
C GLY A 683 -33.42 -16.70 2.82
N ILE A 684 -32.30 -16.21 3.35
CA ILE A 684 -31.51 -17.00 4.31
C ILE A 684 -32.20 -17.09 5.70
N ASN A 685 -33.18 -16.21 5.97
CA ASN A 685 -33.92 -16.22 7.24
C ASN A 685 -35.19 -17.04 7.11
N ILE A 686 -35.24 -18.18 7.83
CA ILE A 686 -36.37 -19.10 7.83
C ILE A 686 -37.70 -18.46 8.27
N ASN A 687 -37.65 -17.36 9.05
CA ASN A 687 -38.84 -16.66 9.52
C ASN A 687 -39.67 -16.03 8.39
N HIS A 688 -39.08 -15.85 7.21
CA HIS A 688 -39.74 -15.33 6.00
C HIS A 688 -40.42 -16.41 5.16
N TYR A 689 -40.46 -17.66 5.63
CA TYR A 689 -41.08 -18.78 4.93
C TYR A 689 -42.32 -19.28 5.66
N ARG A 690 -43.35 -19.73 4.92
CA ARG A 690 -44.54 -20.39 5.46
C ARG A 690 -44.88 -21.61 4.62
N ILE A 691 -45.58 -22.58 5.22
CA ILE A 691 -46.13 -23.74 4.53
C ILE A 691 -47.64 -23.64 4.66
N GLY A 692 -48.37 -23.71 3.55
CA GLY A 692 -49.82 -23.74 3.52
C GLY A 692 -50.34 -24.95 2.73
N PRO A 693 -51.57 -25.43 2.99
CA PRO A 693 -52.18 -26.45 2.15
C PRO A 693 -52.39 -25.92 0.71
N ASP A 694 -52.29 -26.80 -0.29
CA ASP A 694 -52.66 -26.42 -1.66
C ASP A 694 -54.19 -26.40 -1.81
N PRO A 695 -54.80 -25.25 -2.16
CA PRO A 695 -56.25 -25.12 -2.19
C PRO A 695 -56.95 -25.95 -3.29
N PHE A 696 -56.20 -26.57 -4.20
CA PHE A 696 -56.72 -27.38 -5.30
C PHE A 696 -56.30 -28.86 -5.24
N GLN A 697 -55.40 -29.22 -4.32
CA GLN A 697 -54.92 -30.60 -4.14
C GLN A 697 -54.76 -30.89 -2.64
N GLU A 698 -55.73 -31.61 -2.07
CA GLU A 698 -55.86 -31.83 -0.61
C GLU A 698 -54.61 -32.47 0.05
N GLU A 699 -53.78 -33.19 -0.70
CA GLU A 699 -52.57 -33.88 -0.20
C GLU A 699 -51.26 -33.09 -0.39
N ASP A 700 -51.30 -31.96 -1.11
CA ASP A 700 -50.11 -31.17 -1.44
C ASP A 700 -49.96 -29.95 -0.53
N SER A 701 -48.72 -29.49 -0.36
CA SER A 701 -48.37 -28.29 0.41
C SER A 701 -47.60 -27.28 -0.44
N LEU A 702 -47.87 -26.01 -0.21
CA LEU A 702 -47.20 -24.87 -0.84
C LEU A 702 -46.16 -24.28 0.11
N VAL A 703 -44.95 -24.04 -0.41
CA VAL A 703 -43.92 -23.25 0.27
C VAL A 703 -44.03 -21.80 -0.19
N LEU A 704 -44.29 -20.92 0.77
CA LEU A 704 -44.48 -19.49 0.58
C LEU A 704 -43.27 -18.72 1.12
N TYR A 705 -42.90 -17.62 0.46
CA TYR A 705 -41.88 -16.68 0.92
C TYR A 705 -42.41 -15.25 0.86
N LYS A 706 -42.04 -14.43 1.84
CA LYS A 706 -42.34 -12.99 1.87
C LYS A 706 -41.14 -12.22 2.38
N ALA A 707 -40.57 -11.37 1.54
CA ALA A 707 -39.55 -10.43 1.96
C ALA A 707 -40.12 -9.41 2.97
N PRO A 708 -39.32 -8.83 3.88
CA PRO A 708 -39.80 -7.89 4.91
C PRO A 708 -40.55 -6.67 4.34
N ASP A 709 -40.12 -6.21 3.17
CA ASP A 709 -40.61 -5.06 2.42
C ASP A 709 -41.68 -5.42 1.38
N ALA A 710 -41.93 -6.72 1.16
CA ALA A 710 -42.98 -7.16 0.25
C ALA A 710 -44.35 -7.06 0.92
N GLU A 711 -45.35 -6.56 0.20
CA GLU A 711 -46.73 -6.52 0.69
C GLU A 711 -47.37 -7.92 0.71
N ARG A 712 -46.95 -8.82 -0.19
CA ARG A 712 -47.63 -10.09 -0.49
C ARG A 712 -46.70 -11.30 -0.34
N TRP A 713 -47.28 -12.47 -0.02
CA TRP A 713 -46.58 -13.76 -0.05
C TRP A 713 -46.46 -14.26 -1.49
N THR A 714 -45.32 -14.88 -1.83
CA THR A 714 -45.10 -15.52 -3.14
C THR A 714 -44.91 -17.03 -2.97
N ILE A 715 -45.49 -17.80 -3.88
CA ILE A 715 -45.32 -19.26 -3.92
C ILE A 715 -43.96 -19.58 -4.55
N LEU A 716 -43.11 -20.30 -3.83
CA LEU A 716 -41.81 -20.78 -4.31
C LEU A 716 -41.91 -22.15 -4.97
N THR A 717 -42.57 -23.11 -4.31
CA THR A 717 -42.70 -24.47 -4.83
C THR A 717 -43.90 -25.21 -4.22
N ARG A 718 -44.38 -26.24 -4.94
CA ARG A 718 -45.42 -27.20 -4.49
C ARG A 718 -44.74 -28.52 -4.13
N ILE A 719 -45.12 -29.11 -3.01
CA ILE A 719 -44.54 -30.34 -2.49
C ILE A 719 -45.66 -31.34 -2.23
N LYS A 720 -45.48 -32.57 -2.72
CA LYS A 720 -46.39 -33.68 -2.46
C LYS A 720 -46.22 -34.20 -1.03
N ASN A 721 -47.32 -34.43 -0.33
CA ASN A 721 -47.41 -34.83 1.09
C ASN A 721 -46.95 -33.74 2.10
N ALA A 722 -47.84 -33.41 3.04
CA ALA A 722 -47.63 -32.37 4.05
C ALA A 722 -46.62 -32.76 5.15
N GLY A 723 -45.91 -31.76 5.71
CA GLY A 723 -45.10 -31.88 6.92
C GLY A 723 -43.57 -31.95 6.70
N THR A 724 -42.96 -33.10 6.98
CA THR A 724 -41.50 -33.31 6.98
C THR A 724 -40.80 -33.01 5.65
N PRO A 725 -41.35 -33.38 4.48
CA PRO A 725 -40.75 -33.04 3.19
C PRO A 725 -40.66 -31.53 2.94
N ALA A 726 -41.66 -30.76 3.37
CA ALA A 726 -41.70 -29.31 3.16
C ALA A 726 -40.66 -28.55 4.00
N ILE A 727 -40.47 -28.95 5.26
CA ILE A 727 -39.41 -28.41 6.13
C ILE A 727 -38.04 -28.75 5.55
N SER A 728 -37.84 -29.99 5.10
CA SER A 728 -36.57 -30.41 4.48
C SER A 728 -36.25 -29.61 3.22
N THR A 729 -37.27 -29.25 2.44
CA THR A 729 -37.12 -28.40 1.25
C THR A 729 -36.75 -26.97 1.60
N ILE A 730 -37.39 -26.35 2.60
CA ILE A 730 -37.01 -25.01 3.07
C ILE A 730 -35.56 -25.01 3.55
N LYS A 731 -35.12 -26.06 4.26
CA LYS A 731 -33.71 -26.20 4.69
C LYS A 731 -32.75 -26.26 3.50
N LYS A 732 -33.05 -27.09 2.48
CA LYS A 732 -32.25 -27.15 1.25
C LYS A 732 -32.20 -25.81 0.53
N LEU A 733 -33.32 -25.10 0.45
CA LEU A 733 -33.40 -23.76 -0.16
C LEU A 733 -32.53 -22.74 0.59
N VAL A 734 -32.67 -22.64 1.91
CA VAL A 734 -31.87 -21.73 2.75
C VAL A 734 -30.38 -22.09 2.66
N SER A 735 -30.03 -23.38 2.74
CA SER A 735 -28.65 -23.85 2.62
C SER A 735 -28.04 -23.50 1.26
N ASN A 736 -28.81 -23.62 0.18
CA ASN A 736 -28.35 -23.21 -1.15
C ASN A 736 -28.14 -21.69 -1.24
N LEU A 737 -29.02 -20.87 -0.64
CA LEU A 737 -28.86 -19.41 -0.61
C LEU A 737 -27.65 -18.96 0.24
N VAL A 738 -27.40 -19.63 1.38
CA VAL A 738 -26.22 -19.39 2.21
C VAL A 738 -24.95 -19.82 1.46
N THR A 739 -24.96 -20.98 0.80
CA THR A 739 -23.83 -21.45 -0.01
C THR A 739 -23.56 -20.50 -1.17
N LEU A 740 -24.59 -20.07 -1.90
CA LEU A 740 -24.50 -19.08 -2.97
C LEU A 740 -23.90 -17.78 -2.44
N SER A 741 -24.43 -17.24 -1.34
CA SER A 741 -23.93 -15.99 -0.77
C SER A 741 -22.47 -16.12 -0.34
N THR A 742 -22.12 -17.11 0.49
CA THR A 742 -20.77 -17.29 1.03
C THR A 742 -19.73 -17.62 -0.04
N LYS A 743 -20.10 -18.34 -1.11
CA LYS A 743 -19.19 -18.63 -2.23
C LYS A 743 -19.07 -17.46 -3.22
N SER A 744 -20.07 -16.60 -3.33
CA SER A 744 -19.99 -15.38 -4.13
C SER A 744 -19.38 -14.18 -3.39
N GLU A 745 -19.12 -14.25 -2.10
CA GLU A 745 -18.41 -13.18 -1.39
C GLU A 745 -16.96 -13.11 -1.84
N GLY A 746 -16.59 -12.02 -2.49
CA GLY A 746 -15.27 -11.78 -3.06
C GLY A 746 -15.18 -10.38 -3.64
N PHE A 747 -14.03 -10.04 -4.18
CA PHE A 747 -13.84 -8.83 -4.96
C PHE A 747 -12.73 -9.03 -5.99
N TYR A 748 -12.65 -8.12 -6.95
CA TYR A 748 -11.58 -8.07 -7.95
C TYR A 748 -10.85 -6.74 -7.83
N VAL A 749 -9.53 -6.76 -8.05
CA VAL A 749 -8.70 -5.56 -8.12
C VAL A 749 -8.19 -5.39 -9.54
N VAL A 750 -8.43 -4.22 -10.11
CA VAL A 750 -7.92 -3.84 -11.42
C VAL A 750 -7.00 -2.64 -11.26
N GLU A 751 -5.72 -2.86 -11.50
CA GLU A 751 -4.72 -1.79 -11.57
C GLU A 751 -4.79 -1.18 -12.96
N HIS A 752 -5.16 0.10 -13.05
CA HIS A 752 -5.38 0.69 -14.36
C HIS A 752 -4.10 0.78 -15.17
N ILE A 753 -2.93 0.93 -14.54
CA ILE A 753 -1.64 0.97 -15.24
C ILE A 753 -1.42 -0.25 -16.14
N LEU A 754 -1.92 -1.43 -15.76
CA LEU A 754 -1.79 -2.69 -16.51
C LEU A 754 -2.79 -2.80 -17.68
N LEU A 755 -3.73 -1.86 -17.80
CA LEU A 755 -4.67 -1.74 -18.92
C LEU A 755 -4.13 -0.84 -20.04
N ARG A 756 -2.96 -0.23 -19.86
CA ARG A 756 -2.37 0.64 -20.88
C ARG A 756 -2.00 -0.17 -22.13
N PRO A 757 -2.13 0.39 -23.33
CA PRO A 757 -1.55 -0.21 -24.52
C PRO A 757 -0.02 -0.29 -24.41
N SER A 758 0.60 -1.19 -25.17
CA SER A 758 2.07 -1.22 -25.28
C SER A 758 2.61 0.16 -25.66
N VAL A 759 3.67 0.62 -25.01
CA VAL A 759 4.26 1.94 -25.29
C VAL A 759 4.82 2.06 -26.71
N ASN A 760 5.07 0.92 -27.35
CA ASN A 760 5.49 0.79 -28.75
C ASN A 760 4.32 0.76 -29.73
N SER A 761 3.07 0.65 -29.25
CA SER A 761 1.90 0.71 -30.12
C SER A 761 1.59 2.15 -30.49
N LYS A 762 1.07 2.36 -31.71
CA LYS A 762 0.60 3.67 -32.16
C LYS A 762 -0.80 3.93 -31.60
N ALA A 763 -0.89 4.16 -30.30
CA ALA A 763 -2.13 4.44 -29.58
C ALA A 763 -2.12 5.79 -28.87
N TYR A 764 -0.99 6.50 -28.82
CA TYR A 764 -0.84 7.70 -28.00
C TYR A 764 -1.04 8.99 -28.82
N GLY A 765 -1.68 9.98 -28.21
CA GLY A 765 -1.96 11.29 -28.81
C GLY A 765 -2.07 12.39 -27.76
N PHE A 766 -2.33 13.62 -28.20
CA PHE A 766 -2.54 14.74 -27.29
C PHE A 766 -3.45 15.80 -27.91
N LYS A 767 -4.15 16.54 -27.04
CA LYS A 767 -4.91 17.74 -27.39
C LYS A 767 -4.42 18.91 -26.55
N LEU A 768 -4.40 20.09 -27.17
CA LEU A 768 -4.14 21.37 -26.52
C LEU A 768 -5.48 22.06 -26.31
N TYR A 769 -5.75 22.45 -25.06
CA TYR A 769 -6.97 23.17 -24.69
C TYR A 769 -6.65 24.60 -24.30
N ARG A 770 -7.50 25.54 -24.70
CA ARG A 770 -7.59 26.86 -24.08
C ARG A 770 -8.24 26.72 -22.69
N ASP A 771 -8.05 27.67 -21.79
CA ASP A 771 -8.60 27.59 -20.42
C ASP A 771 -10.13 27.51 -20.33
N ASP A 772 -10.85 27.89 -21.39
CA ASP A 772 -12.30 27.69 -21.50
C ASP A 772 -12.67 26.28 -22.01
N ASN A 773 -11.75 25.33 -21.96
CA ASN A 773 -11.87 23.96 -22.47
C ASN A 773 -12.15 23.84 -23.98
N GLN A 774 -11.92 24.89 -24.77
CA GLN A 774 -11.94 24.76 -26.23
C GLN A 774 -10.65 24.13 -26.75
N VAL A 775 -10.76 23.17 -27.67
CA VAL A 775 -9.60 22.53 -28.30
C VAL A 775 -8.95 23.52 -29.26
N ILE A 776 -7.69 23.88 -28.99
CA ILE A 776 -6.85 24.69 -29.87
C ILE A 776 -6.22 23.82 -30.95
N PHE A 777 -5.76 22.63 -30.56
CA PHE A 777 -5.06 21.71 -31.45
C PHE A 777 -5.27 20.27 -30.99
N GLU A 778 -5.41 19.37 -31.96
CA GLU A 778 -5.46 17.93 -31.77
C GLU A 778 -4.48 17.29 -32.72
N HIS A 779 -3.59 16.46 -32.19
CA HIS A 779 -2.69 15.69 -33.05
C HIS A 779 -3.48 14.59 -33.77
N ASN A 780 -3.52 14.64 -35.10
CA ASN A 780 -4.39 13.80 -35.92
C ASN A 780 -3.86 12.39 -36.22
N ARG A 781 -2.62 12.08 -35.82
CA ARG A 781 -2.03 10.74 -35.93
C ARG A 781 -1.83 10.14 -34.56
N LEU A 782 -2.09 8.84 -34.46
CA LEU A 782 -1.66 8.05 -33.33
C LEU A 782 -0.17 7.78 -33.42
N LEU A 783 0.51 7.97 -32.29
CA LEU A 783 1.95 7.91 -32.12
C LEU A 783 2.29 6.81 -31.12
N THR A 784 3.54 6.35 -31.14
CA THR A 784 4.09 5.64 -29.98
C THR A 784 4.27 6.61 -28.81
N PHE A 785 4.36 6.09 -27.59
CA PHE A 785 4.57 6.93 -26.40
C PHE A 785 5.82 7.81 -26.55
N GLY A 786 6.92 7.22 -27.02
CA GLY A 786 8.20 7.92 -27.21
C GLY A 786 8.16 9.01 -28.29
N GLU A 787 7.54 8.73 -29.45
CA GLU A 787 7.37 9.74 -30.51
C GLU A 787 6.53 10.93 -30.01
N ARG A 788 5.45 10.66 -29.27
CA ARG A 788 4.60 11.70 -28.67
C ARG A 788 5.39 12.53 -27.67
N GLU A 789 6.12 11.92 -26.74
CA GLU A 789 6.91 12.66 -25.75
C GLU A 789 7.97 13.53 -26.40
N GLN A 790 8.62 13.08 -27.48
CA GLN A 790 9.56 13.92 -28.23
C GLN A 790 8.89 15.14 -28.87
N ILE A 791 7.68 14.99 -29.40
CA ILE A 791 6.91 16.09 -29.98
C ILE A 791 6.46 17.06 -28.89
N VAL A 792 5.91 16.55 -27.79
CA VAL A 792 5.50 17.36 -26.62
C VAL A 792 6.71 18.09 -26.04
N ALA A 793 7.86 17.43 -25.88
CA ALA A 793 9.10 18.05 -25.42
C ALA A 793 9.54 19.21 -26.31
N LYS A 794 9.41 19.06 -27.63
CA LYS A 794 9.70 20.14 -28.58
C LYS A 794 8.71 21.29 -28.39
N LEU A 795 7.41 21.00 -28.26
CA LEU A 795 6.36 22.00 -28.05
C LEU A 795 6.52 22.75 -26.70
N LEU A 796 6.99 22.08 -25.64
CA LEU A 796 7.21 22.68 -24.32
C LEU A 796 8.48 23.52 -24.21
N LYS A 797 9.47 23.31 -25.10
CA LYS A 797 10.73 24.08 -25.12
C LYS A 797 10.57 25.50 -25.66
N PHE A 798 9.40 25.85 -26.21
CA PHE A 798 9.13 27.20 -26.73
C PHE A 798 8.76 28.17 -25.60
N SER A 799 9.40 29.33 -25.56
CA SER A 799 9.19 30.35 -24.52
C SER A 799 8.17 31.43 -24.96
N PRO A 800 7.53 32.14 -24.01
CA PRO A 800 6.62 33.25 -24.35
C PRO A 800 7.38 34.35 -25.12
N GLY A 801 7.07 34.51 -26.39
CA GLY A 801 7.80 35.36 -27.35
C GLY A 801 8.11 34.65 -28.67
N ASP A 802 8.10 33.31 -28.68
CA ASP A 802 8.26 32.50 -29.87
C ASP A 802 6.93 32.27 -30.63
N ASP A 803 5.88 33.04 -30.34
CA ASP A 803 4.54 32.89 -30.95
C ASP A 803 4.62 32.87 -32.49
N PHE A 804 5.56 33.59 -33.10
CA PHE A 804 5.76 33.57 -34.54
C PHE A 804 6.34 32.23 -35.04
N TYR A 805 7.27 31.61 -34.30
CA TYR A 805 7.91 30.34 -34.67
C TYR A 805 7.08 29.12 -34.28
N LEU A 806 6.40 29.17 -33.14
CA LEU A 806 5.41 28.17 -32.74
C LEU A 806 4.21 28.24 -33.69
N ALA A 807 3.73 29.43 -34.06
CA ALA A 807 2.71 29.57 -35.11
C ALA A 807 3.24 29.17 -36.49
N GLN A 808 4.52 29.35 -36.83
CA GLN A 808 5.09 28.90 -38.09
C GLN A 808 5.25 27.38 -38.15
N GLN A 809 5.66 26.70 -37.06
CA GLN A 809 5.71 25.22 -37.01
C GLN A 809 4.33 24.58 -36.82
N ILE A 810 3.44 25.20 -36.04
CA ILE A 810 2.02 24.82 -36.01
C ILE A 810 1.40 25.10 -37.38
N ALA A 811 1.79 26.15 -38.10
CA ALA A 811 1.37 26.42 -39.47
C ALA A 811 2.08 25.53 -40.50
N GLU A 812 3.25 24.94 -40.24
CA GLU A 812 3.87 23.92 -41.09
C GLU A 812 3.20 22.55 -40.85
N LEU A 813 2.90 22.21 -39.59
CA LEU A 813 2.10 21.05 -39.18
C LEU A 813 0.63 21.17 -39.64
N ALA A 814 0.07 22.39 -39.66
CA ALA A 814 -1.26 22.72 -40.19
C ALA A 814 -1.25 23.00 -41.71
N ALA A 815 -0.13 23.39 -42.33
CA ALA A 815 -0.01 23.45 -43.79
C ALA A 815 0.06 22.03 -44.38
N ALA A 816 0.58 21.07 -43.62
CA ALA A 816 0.43 19.65 -43.92
C ALA A 816 -1.00 19.12 -43.72
N ASN A 817 -1.92 19.87 -43.11
CA ASN A 817 -3.32 19.50 -42.90
C ASN A 817 -4.24 20.73 -42.94
N LYS A 818 -4.73 21.07 -44.13
CA LYS A 818 -5.69 22.17 -44.37
C LYS A 818 -6.93 22.03 -43.48
N GLN A 819 -6.97 22.83 -42.41
CA GLN A 819 -8.07 23.69 -41.94
C GLN A 819 -7.89 23.94 -40.44
N ILE A 820 -7.71 25.19 -40.03
CA ILE A 820 -8.56 25.94 -39.09
C ILE A 820 -8.00 27.34 -38.88
N HIS A 821 -8.93 28.26 -38.65
CA HIS A 821 -8.87 29.70 -38.61
C HIS A 821 -8.11 30.26 -37.40
N HIS A 822 -7.29 31.31 -37.63
CA HIS A 822 -7.36 32.64 -36.98
C HIS A 822 -6.05 33.43 -37.18
N THR A 823 -5.70 33.74 -38.43
CA THR A 823 -4.55 34.60 -38.81
C THR A 823 -4.84 36.10 -38.76
N LYS A 824 -5.99 36.56 -38.26
CA LYS A 824 -6.40 37.97 -38.45
C LYS A 824 -5.77 38.99 -37.50
N TRP A 825 -5.22 38.61 -36.35
CA TRP A 825 -4.81 39.59 -35.33
C TRP A 825 -3.31 39.91 -35.37
N ALA A 826 -2.44 38.90 -35.44
CA ALA A 826 -1.00 39.11 -35.59
C ALA A 826 -0.65 39.84 -36.90
N ASP A 827 -1.29 39.46 -38.01
CA ASP A 827 -1.13 40.15 -39.30
C ASP A 827 -1.57 41.62 -39.23
N ARG A 828 -2.62 41.95 -38.46
CA ARG A 828 -3.07 43.33 -38.26
C ARG A 828 -2.15 44.15 -37.38
N ALA A 829 -1.55 43.55 -36.35
CA ALA A 829 -0.58 44.22 -35.48
C ALA A 829 0.75 44.47 -36.22
N GLN A 830 1.20 43.53 -37.04
CA GLN A 830 2.39 43.71 -37.88
C GLN A 830 2.17 44.74 -38.99
N ASP A 831 0.99 44.76 -39.61
CA ASP A 831 0.60 45.77 -40.59
C ASP A 831 0.44 47.16 -39.93
N PHE A 832 -0.05 47.20 -38.68
CA PHE A 832 -0.11 48.41 -37.84
C PHE A 832 1.28 49.02 -37.61
N VAL A 833 2.25 48.22 -37.13
CA VAL A 833 3.61 48.71 -36.83
C VAL A 833 4.31 49.19 -38.11
N LYS A 834 4.16 48.46 -39.23
CA LYS A 834 4.73 48.86 -40.51
C LYS A 834 4.11 50.16 -41.06
N LYS A 835 2.80 50.34 -40.95
CA LYS A 835 2.12 51.56 -41.43
C LYS A 835 2.45 52.77 -40.57
N ALA A 836 2.52 52.60 -39.24
CA ALA A 836 2.90 53.67 -38.32
C ALA A 836 4.35 54.12 -38.55
N ASP A 837 5.30 53.18 -38.67
CA ASP A 837 6.72 53.49 -38.94
C ASP A 837 6.91 54.19 -40.31
N ALA A 838 6.16 53.78 -41.33
CA ALA A 838 6.20 54.42 -42.65
C ALA A 838 5.67 55.87 -42.62
N LEU A 839 4.53 56.10 -41.96
CA LEU A 839 3.92 57.43 -41.83
C LEU A 839 4.80 58.38 -40.99
N LEU A 840 5.44 57.88 -39.92
CA LEU A 840 6.36 58.66 -39.07
C LEU A 840 7.65 59.05 -39.80
N LYS A 841 8.21 58.15 -40.62
CA LYS A 841 9.36 58.46 -41.47
C LYS A 841 9.01 59.52 -42.52
N GLN A 842 7.79 59.45 -43.07
CA GLN A 842 7.30 60.42 -44.05
C GLN A 842 7.08 61.80 -43.43
N ALA A 843 6.41 61.87 -42.26
CA ALA A 843 6.24 63.10 -41.50
C ALA A 843 7.59 63.73 -41.08
N SER A 844 8.56 62.89 -40.68
CA SER A 844 9.91 63.36 -40.33
C SER A 844 10.66 63.97 -41.52
N HIS A 845 10.51 63.37 -42.70
CA HIS A 845 11.13 63.89 -43.92
C HIS A 845 10.48 65.21 -44.38
N LEU A 846 9.16 65.34 -44.26
CA LEU A 846 8.42 66.56 -44.60
C LEU A 846 8.74 67.70 -43.63
N ALA A 847 8.79 67.40 -42.33
CA ALA A 847 9.20 68.37 -41.31
C ALA A 847 10.65 68.84 -41.53
N ALA A 848 11.58 67.93 -41.83
CA ALA A 848 12.97 68.28 -42.14
C ALA A 848 13.10 69.17 -43.39
N ASN A 849 12.27 68.96 -44.41
CA ASN A 849 12.24 69.79 -45.62
C ASN A 849 11.60 71.18 -45.37
N ALA A 850 10.49 71.24 -44.66
CA ALA A 850 9.85 72.48 -44.24
C ALA A 850 10.80 73.35 -43.39
N ILE A 851 11.62 72.70 -42.57
CA ILE A 851 12.67 73.31 -41.74
C ILE A 851 13.78 73.96 -42.59
N VAL A 852 14.25 73.28 -43.65
CA VAL A 852 15.26 73.82 -44.58
C VAL A 852 14.70 75.00 -45.38
N LEU A 853 13.40 75.02 -45.64
CA LEU A 853 12.71 76.13 -46.31
C LEU A 853 12.48 77.32 -45.38
N ALA A 854 12.19 77.09 -44.09
CA ALA A 854 12.02 78.14 -43.08
C ALA A 854 13.34 78.85 -42.72
N ASP A 855 14.48 78.13 -42.68
CA ASP A 855 15.82 78.71 -42.47
C ASP A 855 16.20 79.72 -43.56
N LYS A 856 15.72 79.52 -44.80
CA LYS A 856 15.97 80.43 -45.93
C LYS A 856 15.15 81.72 -45.87
N ALA A 857 14.18 81.85 -44.96
CA ALA A 857 13.20 82.94 -44.91
C ALA A 857 13.51 84.07 -43.90
N GLY A 858 14.64 84.04 -43.18
CA GLY A 858 15.22 85.22 -42.51
C GLY A 858 14.48 85.77 -41.27
N ALA A 859 14.10 84.92 -40.31
CA ALA A 859 13.64 85.34 -38.98
C ALA A 859 14.27 84.44 -37.89
N GLU A 860 15.56 84.66 -37.62
CA GLU A 860 16.43 83.66 -36.98
C GLU A 860 16.07 83.35 -35.51
N ASP A 861 15.83 84.31 -34.61
CA ASP A 861 15.98 83.94 -33.18
C ASP A 861 14.76 83.32 -32.46
N VAL A 862 13.51 83.63 -32.88
CA VAL A 862 12.30 83.04 -32.24
C VAL A 862 11.86 81.75 -32.94
N ALA A 863 12.03 81.67 -34.26
CA ALA A 863 11.70 80.48 -35.04
C ALA A 863 12.70 79.34 -34.79
N ILE A 864 13.99 79.64 -34.60
CA ILE A 864 14.99 78.62 -34.22
C ILE A 864 14.69 78.03 -32.84
N ALA A 865 14.21 78.84 -31.88
CA ALA A 865 13.87 78.37 -30.54
C ALA A 865 12.64 77.44 -30.50
N GLU A 866 11.54 77.80 -31.18
CA GLU A 866 10.38 76.89 -31.29
C GLU A 866 10.66 75.68 -32.18
N ARG A 867 11.47 75.84 -33.24
CA ARG A 867 11.94 74.75 -34.10
C ARG A 867 12.80 73.75 -33.34
N ASN A 868 13.77 74.22 -32.55
CA ASN A 868 14.62 73.34 -31.74
C ASN A 868 13.82 72.68 -30.62
N LYS A 869 12.80 73.36 -30.08
CA LYS A 869 11.86 72.77 -29.13
C LYS A 869 10.99 71.69 -29.76
N TYR A 870 10.44 71.92 -30.95
CA TYR A 870 9.70 70.92 -31.72
C TYR A 870 10.57 69.71 -32.08
N LEU A 871 11.79 69.94 -32.59
CA LEU A 871 12.76 68.88 -32.91
C LEU A 871 13.22 68.11 -31.66
N ALA A 872 13.44 68.80 -30.54
CA ALA A 872 13.80 68.16 -29.28
C ALA A 872 12.65 67.30 -28.75
N THR A 873 11.42 67.82 -28.73
CA THR A 873 10.23 67.06 -28.29
C THR A 873 9.91 65.90 -29.23
N GLN A 874 10.08 66.07 -30.55
CA GLN A 874 9.91 65.00 -31.53
C GLN A 874 10.98 63.91 -31.36
N ASN A 875 12.26 64.28 -31.20
CA ASN A 875 13.34 63.32 -30.99
C ASN A 875 13.26 62.64 -29.62
N GLU A 876 12.79 63.33 -28.57
CA GLU A 876 12.50 62.73 -27.27
C GLU A 876 11.35 61.74 -27.34
N ILE A 877 10.30 62.02 -28.11
CA ILE A 877 9.16 61.10 -28.29
C ILE A 877 9.55 59.90 -29.15
N ILE A 878 10.35 60.09 -30.20
CA ILE A 878 10.88 58.98 -31.01
C ILE A 878 11.88 58.14 -30.21
N ALA A 879 12.74 58.76 -29.41
CA ALA A 879 13.66 58.07 -28.52
C ALA A 879 12.90 57.34 -27.40
N ALA A 880 11.86 57.94 -26.83
CA ALA A 880 10.99 57.31 -25.85
C ALA A 880 10.21 56.13 -26.46
N LEU A 881 9.66 56.26 -27.68
CA LEU A 881 9.00 55.15 -28.37
C LEU A 881 9.97 54.01 -28.70
N ASN A 882 11.18 54.32 -29.17
CA ASN A 882 12.18 53.30 -29.50
C ASN A 882 12.76 52.62 -28.25
N LEU A 883 13.02 53.40 -27.19
CA LEU A 883 13.46 52.89 -25.89
C LEU A 883 12.34 52.08 -25.21
N ASP A 884 11.07 52.46 -25.43
CA ASP A 884 9.93 51.79 -24.81
C ASP A 884 9.47 50.56 -25.60
N ILE A 885 9.57 50.52 -26.94
CA ILE A 885 9.47 49.27 -27.71
C ILE A 885 10.54 48.29 -27.22
N ALA A 886 11.79 48.76 -27.05
CA ALA A 886 12.87 47.94 -26.50
C ALA A 886 12.61 47.50 -25.04
N ASN A 887 12.07 48.39 -24.19
CA ASN A 887 11.74 48.09 -22.79
C ASN A 887 10.49 47.22 -22.63
N GLN A 888 9.49 47.31 -23.52
CA GLN A 888 8.34 46.40 -23.55
C GLN A 888 8.80 44.98 -23.90
N PHE A 889 9.71 44.83 -24.87
CA PHE A 889 10.37 43.55 -25.16
C PHE A 889 11.16 43.01 -23.94
N LEU A 890 11.85 43.89 -23.18
CA LEU A 890 12.63 43.49 -21.99
C LEU A 890 11.77 43.27 -20.72
N THR A 891 10.67 43.98 -20.55
CA THR A 891 9.77 43.88 -19.38
C THR A 891 8.89 42.63 -19.47
N ILE A 892 8.55 42.18 -20.68
CA ILE A 892 7.96 40.85 -20.95
C ILE A 892 8.85 39.72 -20.41
N ARG A 893 10.18 39.89 -20.43
CA ARG A 893 11.14 38.89 -19.95
C ARG A 893 11.28 38.86 -18.42
N ASN A 894 11.09 39.99 -17.74
CA ASN A 894 11.44 40.15 -16.32
C ASN A 894 10.26 40.12 -15.32
N LYS A 895 9.00 40.11 -15.77
CA LYS A 895 7.83 40.00 -14.88
C LYS A 895 7.17 38.60 -14.86
N SER A 896 7.84 37.56 -15.35
CA SER A 896 7.42 36.14 -15.25
C SER A 896 7.46 35.54 -13.82
N LYS A 897 7.42 36.39 -12.79
CA LYS A 897 7.19 36.00 -11.39
C LYS A 897 6.16 36.95 -10.80
N VAL A 898 4.89 36.52 -10.75
CA VAL A 898 3.85 37.26 -10.01
C VAL A 898 3.07 36.31 -9.13
N GLU A 899 2.88 36.75 -7.88
CA GLU A 899 2.01 36.20 -6.85
C GLU A 899 0.51 36.28 -7.23
N PRO A 900 -0.38 35.44 -6.66
CA PRO A 900 -1.78 35.35 -7.07
C PRO A 900 -2.70 36.34 -6.32
N GLY A 901 -3.71 36.92 -6.97
CA GLY A 901 -4.76 37.60 -6.18
C GLY A 901 -5.93 38.36 -6.82
N VAL A 902 -5.96 38.72 -8.11
CA VAL A 902 -7.10 39.52 -8.65
C VAL A 902 -7.65 38.92 -9.94
N ILE A 903 -8.93 38.52 -9.92
CA ILE A 903 -9.65 37.94 -11.07
C ILE A 903 -10.63 38.98 -11.62
N LEU A 904 -10.47 39.38 -12.88
CA LEU A 904 -11.44 40.19 -13.64
C LEU A 904 -12.25 39.30 -14.60
N THR A 905 -13.50 39.67 -14.90
CA THR A 905 -14.47 38.83 -15.64
C THR A 905 -14.33 38.97 -17.18
N HIS A 906 -14.95 38.06 -17.95
CA HIS A 906 -14.98 38.14 -19.43
C HIS A 906 -15.62 39.43 -19.98
N ALA A 907 -16.54 40.03 -19.21
CA ALA A 907 -17.13 41.32 -19.53
C ALA A 907 -16.10 42.45 -19.43
N ASP A 908 -15.21 42.39 -18.44
CA ASP A 908 -14.14 43.38 -18.24
C ASP A 908 -13.11 43.31 -19.37
N LYS A 909 -12.77 42.11 -19.87
CA LYS A 909 -11.90 41.94 -21.04
C LYS A 909 -12.47 42.61 -22.29
N THR A 910 -13.73 42.31 -22.62
CA THR A 910 -14.39 42.87 -23.81
C THR A 910 -14.47 44.40 -23.72
N LYS A 911 -14.69 44.95 -22.52
CA LYS A 911 -14.66 46.39 -22.26
C LYS A 911 -13.27 46.99 -22.50
N LEU A 912 -12.21 46.38 -21.96
CA LEU A 912 -10.83 46.83 -22.15
C LEU A 912 -10.38 46.75 -23.61
N GLU A 913 -10.78 45.71 -24.35
CA GLU A 913 -10.52 45.59 -25.80
C GLU A 913 -11.22 46.71 -26.59
N SER A 914 -12.43 47.11 -26.18
CA SER A 914 -13.16 48.22 -26.81
C SER A 914 -12.53 49.58 -26.51
N GLU A 915 -12.07 49.80 -25.27
CA GLU A 915 -11.36 51.02 -24.85
C GLU A 915 -10.02 51.16 -25.58
N LEU A 916 -9.26 50.06 -25.70
CA LEU A 916 -8.01 50.02 -26.46
C LEU A 916 -8.22 50.37 -27.93
N LYS A 917 -9.29 49.87 -28.54
CA LYS A 917 -9.62 50.18 -29.94
C LYS A 917 -9.91 51.66 -30.14
N VAL A 918 -10.67 52.30 -29.24
CA VAL A 918 -10.96 53.74 -29.30
C VAL A 918 -9.68 54.56 -29.20
N LEU A 919 -8.76 54.20 -28.30
CA LEU A 919 -7.48 54.88 -28.16
C LEU A 919 -6.60 54.74 -29.40
N ILE A 920 -6.55 53.54 -30.01
CA ILE A 920 -5.81 53.31 -31.26
C ILE A 920 -6.39 54.14 -32.41
N ASP A 921 -7.71 54.20 -32.55
CA ASP A 921 -8.37 54.99 -33.59
C ASP A 921 -8.10 56.50 -33.38
N SER A 922 -8.07 56.97 -32.13
CA SER A 922 -7.68 58.35 -31.77
C SER A 922 -6.22 58.65 -32.14
N TYR A 923 -5.30 57.73 -31.81
CA TYR A 923 -3.88 57.86 -32.14
C TYR A 923 -3.67 57.96 -33.66
N TYR A 924 -4.41 57.18 -34.46
CA TYR A 924 -4.34 57.27 -35.92
C TYR A 924 -4.86 58.59 -36.49
N ALA A 925 -5.93 59.13 -35.91
CA ALA A 925 -6.48 60.41 -36.33
C ALA A 925 -5.47 61.53 -36.08
N ASP A 926 -4.81 61.54 -34.92
CA ASP A 926 -3.80 62.53 -34.57
C ASP A 926 -2.57 62.45 -35.47
N VAL A 927 -2.06 61.23 -35.74
CA VAL A 927 -0.90 61.04 -36.63
C VAL A 927 -1.21 61.50 -38.05
N LYS A 928 -2.43 61.31 -38.52
CA LYS A 928 -2.87 61.78 -39.83
C LYS A 928 -2.97 63.31 -39.88
N ASP A 929 -3.55 63.94 -38.85
CA ASP A 929 -3.65 65.40 -38.76
C ASP A 929 -2.26 66.06 -38.65
N LEU A 930 -1.31 65.42 -37.95
CA LEU A 930 0.10 65.82 -37.95
C LEU A 930 0.71 65.82 -39.36
N LEU A 931 0.41 64.80 -40.17
CA LEU A 931 0.92 64.69 -41.53
C LEU A 931 0.31 65.76 -42.45
N ASP A 932 -1.00 65.98 -42.34
CA ASP A 932 -1.71 66.99 -43.14
C ASP A 932 -1.21 68.41 -42.80
N LYS A 933 -0.96 68.71 -41.52
CA LYS A 933 -0.35 69.97 -41.07
C LYS A 933 1.09 70.13 -41.55
N ALA A 934 1.90 69.06 -41.52
CA ALA A 934 3.26 69.10 -42.06
C ALA A 934 3.30 69.42 -43.56
N ASN A 935 2.39 68.82 -44.34
CA ASN A 935 2.24 69.12 -45.77
C ASN A 935 1.79 70.57 -46.01
N HIS A 936 0.86 71.07 -45.20
CA HIS A 936 0.38 72.46 -45.30
C HIS A 936 1.50 73.47 -45.01
N ILE A 937 2.35 73.21 -44.02
CA ILE A 937 3.53 74.04 -43.74
C ILE A 937 4.49 74.05 -44.94
N GLU A 938 4.73 72.91 -45.59
CA GLU A 938 5.60 72.82 -46.76
C GLU A 938 5.07 73.66 -47.94
N ASP A 939 3.76 73.68 -48.16
CA ASP A 939 3.13 74.49 -49.20
C ASP A 939 3.11 75.99 -48.87
N LEU A 940 2.87 76.34 -47.60
CA LEU A 940 2.99 77.72 -47.13
C LEU A 940 4.43 78.24 -47.31
N ALA A 941 5.44 77.44 -46.96
CA ALA A 941 6.85 77.82 -47.04
C ALA A 941 7.32 78.19 -48.46
N LYS A 942 6.62 77.76 -49.51
CA LYS A 942 6.93 78.10 -50.91
C LYS A 942 6.51 79.52 -51.32
N GLN A 943 5.66 80.21 -50.55
CA GLN A 943 5.00 81.47 -50.96
C GLN A 943 5.72 82.78 -50.55
N GLN A 944 6.90 82.71 -49.91
CA GLN A 944 7.82 83.83 -49.57
C GLN A 944 7.17 85.21 -49.27
N SER A 945 6.40 85.31 -48.18
CA SER A 945 5.85 86.57 -47.66
C SER A 945 5.81 86.58 -46.12
N THR A 946 5.94 87.73 -45.47
CA THR A 946 6.01 87.85 -44.00
C THR A 946 4.76 87.37 -43.27
N THR A 947 3.58 87.42 -43.91
CA THR A 947 2.31 86.89 -43.37
C THR A 947 2.32 85.35 -43.27
N VAL A 948 3.10 84.70 -44.13
CA VAL A 948 3.25 83.24 -44.20
C VAL A 948 4.02 82.71 -42.99
N ASN A 949 5.02 83.45 -42.49
CA ASN A 949 5.82 83.04 -41.34
C ASN A 949 4.99 82.93 -40.05
N ASN A 950 4.03 83.84 -39.82
CA ASN A 950 3.15 83.74 -38.65
C ASN A 950 2.17 82.57 -38.74
N ALA A 951 1.70 82.22 -39.95
CA ALA A 951 0.85 81.06 -40.17
C ALA A 951 1.61 79.74 -39.96
N ILE A 952 2.86 79.66 -40.44
CA ILE A 952 3.77 78.54 -40.20
C ILE A 952 4.01 78.35 -38.70
N MET A 953 4.30 79.42 -37.96
CA MET A 953 4.52 79.33 -36.50
C MET A 953 3.26 78.88 -35.75
N SER A 954 2.07 79.31 -36.17
CA SER A 954 0.80 78.83 -35.61
C SER A 954 0.59 77.33 -35.85
N GLU A 955 0.87 76.83 -37.05
CA GLU A 955 0.76 75.39 -37.36
C GLU A 955 1.79 74.56 -36.58
N ILE A 956 3.03 75.04 -36.45
CA ILE A 956 4.06 74.39 -35.61
C ILE A 956 3.59 74.29 -34.14
N SER A 957 3.02 75.36 -33.60
CA SER A 957 2.48 75.38 -32.23
C SER A 957 1.33 74.38 -32.04
N GLN A 958 0.44 74.25 -33.03
CA GLN A 958 -0.65 73.28 -33.02
C GLN A 958 -0.15 71.84 -33.14
N MET A 959 0.83 71.58 -34.01
CA MET A 959 1.50 70.28 -34.10
C MET A 959 2.15 69.89 -32.77
N GLY A 960 2.79 70.84 -32.06
CA GLY A 960 3.37 70.59 -30.74
C GLY A 960 2.34 70.15 -29.68
N LYS A 961 1.12 70.70 -29.71
CA LYS A 961 0.02 70.26 -28.83
C LYS A 961 -0.49 68.87 -29.20
N LEU A 962 -0.63 68.61 -30.50
CA LEU A 962 -1.12 67.33 -31.01
C LEU A 962 -0.13 66.20 -30.71
N ILE A 963 1.17 66.44 -30.89
CA ILE A 963 2.26 65.52 -30.50
C ILE A 963 2.18 65.14 -29.02
N ASN A 964 1.97 66.11 -28.12
CA ASN A 964 1.83 65.82 -26.69
C ASN A 964 0.56 64.99 -26.39
N HIS A 965 -0.54 65.25 -27.10
CA HIS A 965 -1.75 64.44 -26.97
C HIS A 965 -1.51 62.99 -27.44
N THR A 966 -0.88 62.82 -28.59
CA THR A 966 -0.51 61.53 -29.17
C THR A 966 0.41 60.73 -28.25
N GLY A 967 1.37 61.38 -27.57
CA GLY A 967 2.23 60.75 -26.56
C GLY A 967 1.48 60.26 -25.32
N ASN A 968 0.47 61.00 -24.86
CA ASN A 968 -0.38 60.58 -23.73
C ASN A 968 -1.29 59.40 -24.12
N VAL A 969 -1.97 59.49 -25.28
CA VAL A 969 -2.81 58.40 -25.81
C VAL A 969 -1.98 57.12 -26.00
N TYR A 970 -0.74 57.24 -26.46
CA TYR A 970 0.18 56.11 -26.56
C TYR A 970 0.50 55.48 -25.19
N THR A 971 0.76 56.30 -24.17
CA THR A 971 1.05 55.82 -22.81
C THR A 971 -0.14 55.03 -22.24
N ASP A 972 -1.37 55.48 -22.53
CA ASP A 972 -2.60 54.77 -22.14
C ASP A 972 -2.79 53.45 -22.91
N ILE A 973 -2.50 53.45 -24.22
CA ILE A 973 -2.50 52.23 -25.06
C ILE A 973 -1.52 51.18 -24.49
N VAL A 974 -0.30 51.60 -24.14
CA VAL A 974 0.74 50.71 -23.59
C VAL A 974 0.31 50.13 -22.24
N SER A 975 -0.26 50.96 -21.37
CA SER A 975 -0.74 50.54 -20.06
C SER A 975 -1.87 49.51 -20.17
N LEU A 976 -2.87 49.77 -21.01
CA LEU A 976 -3.97 48.84 -21.31
C LEU A 976 -3.49 47.54 -21.98
N TYR A 977 -2.54 47.65 -22.91
CA TYR A 977 -1.95 46.49 -23.58
C TYR A 977 -1.16 45.61 -22.60
N SER A 978 -0.38 46.22 -21.69
CA SER A 978 0.37 45.48 -20.67
C SER A 978 -0.56 44.71 -19.71
N LEU A 979 -1.70 45.30 -19.35
CA LEU A 979 -2.74 44.68 -18.53
C LEU A 979 -3.40 43.50 -19.27
N LEU A 980 -3.72 43.67 -20.56
CA LEU A 980 -4.24 42.59 -21.42
C LEU A 980 -3.22 41.47 -21.65
N ASN A 981 -1.93 41.79 -21.73
CA ASN A 981 -0.86 40.82 -21.92
C ASN A 981 -0.56 40.04 -20.61
N GLN A 982 -0.67 40.70 -19.45
CA GLN A 982 -0.64 40.04 -18.15
C GLN A 982 -1.80 39.03 -18.00
N TYR A 983 -2.97 39.33 -18.55
CA TYR A 983 -4.08 38.37 -18.68
C TYR A 983 -3.77 37.26 -19.70
N GLY A 984 -3.10 37.59 -20.82
CA GLY A 984 -2.63 36.65 -21.84
C GLY A 984 -1.63 35.60 -21.32
N GLN A 985 -0.76 35.97 -20.37
CA GLN A 985 0.20 35.05 -19.76
C GLN A 985 -0.44 34.05 -18.77
N GLN A 986 -1.70 34.23 -18.37
CA GLN A 986 -2.44 33.21 -17.63
C GLN A 986 -3.09 32.15 -18.53
N LEU A 987 -3.06 32.34 -19.86
CA LEU A 987 -3.63 31.41 -20.84
C LEU A 987 -2.59 30.43 -21.38
N TYR A 988 -2.08 29.55 -20.52
CA TYR A 988 -1.28 28.42 -21.01
C TYR A 988 -2.19 27.35 -21.60
N PRO A 989 -1.93 26.85 -22.82
CA PRO A 989 -2.70 25.76 -23.35
C PRO A 989 -2.47 24.49 -22.51
N ARG A 990 -3.53 23.95 -21.92
CA ARG A 990 -3.45 22.72 -21.12
C ARG A 990 -3.32 21.53 -22.06
N PHE A 991 -2.26 20.74 -21.89
CA PHE A 991 -2.18 19.44 -22.55
C PHE A 991 -3.15 18.47 -21.87
N LYS A 992 -3.95 17.78 -22.67
CA LYS A 992 -4.52 16.49 -22.27
C LYS A 992 -3.93 15.42 -23.14
N MET A 993 -3.31 14.45 -22.48
CA MET A 993 -2.74 13.31 -23.16
C MET A 993 -3.79 12.24 -23.30
N LEU A 994 -3.83 11.60 -24.46
CA LEU A 994 -4.92 10.72 -24.83
C LEU A 994 -4.37 9.39 -25.33
N VAL A 995 -5.08 8.32 -24.97
CA VAL A 995 -4.83 6.97 -25.44
C VAL A 995 -6.02 6.52 -26.27
N HIS A 996 -5.75 6.07 -27.49
CA HIS A 996 -6.71 5.45 -28.38
C HIS A 996 -6.93 4.01 -27.95
N VAL A 997 -8.21 3.64 -27.85
CA VAL A 997 -8.62 2.34 -27.33
C VAL A 997 -9.34 1.53 -28.41
N LYS A 998 -10.31 2.10 -29.14
CA LYS A 998 -11.01 1.42 -30.25
C LYS A 998 -11.80 2.43 -31.06
N ASP A 999 -11.93 2.26 -32.39
CA ASP A 999 -12.86 3.00 -33.27
C ASP A 999 -13.12 4.49 -32.90
N ASN A 1000 -12.11 5.35 -33.09
CA ASN A 1000 -12.12 6.79 -32.72
C ASN A 1000 -12.37 7.15 -31.23
N GLU A 1001 -12.48 6.20 -30.31
CA GLU A 1001 -12.59 6.47 -28.87
C GLU A 1001 -11.22 6.71 -28.23
N MET A 1002 -11.11 7.83 -27.51
CA MET A 1002 -9.92 8.26 -26.79
C MET A 1002 -10.23 8.37 -25.29
N ILE A 1003 -9.29 7.93 -24.46
CA ILE A 1003 -9.36 8.04 -23.00
C ILE A 1003 -8.18 8.90 -22.52
N ASN A 1004 -8.39 9.69 -21.46
CA ASN A 1004 -7.31 10.48 -20.87
C ASN A 1004 -6.25 9.57 -20.22
N GLU A 1005 -4.96 9.85 -20.43
CA GLU A 1005 -3.85 9.06 -19.84
C GLU A 1005 -3.89 9.00 -18.32
N ASP A 1006 -4.48 10.01 -17.66
CA ASP A 1006 -4.68 10.00 -16.21
C ASP A 1006 -5.45 8.79 -15.71
N PHE A 1007 -6.30 8.18 -16.54
CA PHE A 1007 -6.99 6.94 -16.22
C PHE A 1007 -6.03 5.83 -15.79
N PHE A 1008 -4.82 5.77 -16.35
CA PHE A 1008 -3.81 4.74 -16.07
C PHE A 1008 -2.86 5.13 -14.93
N SER A 1009 -2.81 6.40 -14.55
CA SER A 1009 -1.84 6.96 -13.62
C SER A 1009 -2.31 6.81 -12.17
N PHE A 1010 -1.69 5.91 -11.40
CA PHE A 1010 -2.03 5.64 -9.99
C PHE A 1010 -3.53 5.47 -9.70
N ASN A 1011 -4.28 4.88 -10.64
CA ASN A 1011 -5.69 4.55 -10.44
C ASN A 1011 -5.87 3.04 -10.28
N MET A 1012 -6.76 2.67 -9.37
CA MET A 1012 -7.13 1.28 -9.10
C MET A 1012 -8.65 1.20 -8.93
N THR A 1013 -9.28 0.19 -9.50
CA THR A 1013 -10.69 -0.12 -9.24
C THR A 1013 -10.82 -1.43 -8.47
N VAL A 1014 -11.55 -1.40 -7.35
CA VAL A 1014 -12.01 -2.59 -6.64
C VAL A 1014 -13.47 -2.84 -6.99
N ILE A 1015 -13.78 -4.02 -7.51
CA ILE A 1015 -15.13 -4.41 -7.93
C ILE A 1015 -15.66 -5.48 -6.97
N LEU A 1016 -16.82 -5.23 -6.37
CA LEU A 1016 -17.51 -6.15 -5.46
C LEU A 1016 -18.90 -6.54 -6.02
N PRO A 1017 -19.40 -7.76 -5.78
CA PRO A 1017 -20.77 -8.14 -6.14
C PRO A 1017 -21.80 -7.51 -5.20
N GLU A 1018 -22.96 -7.10 -5.69
CA GLU A 1018 -24.00 -6.51 -4.82
C GLU A 1018 -24.92 -7.55 -4.16
N TRP A 1019 -24.86 -8.81 -4.61
CA TRP A 1019 -25.89 -9.82 -4.32
C TRP A 1019 -25.67 -10.70 -3.08
N PRO A 1020 -24.45 -10.95 -2.57
CA PRO A 1020 -24.30 -11.72 -1.33
C PRO A 1020 -25.01 -11.05 -0.14
N ALA A 1021 -25.55 -11.84 0.80
CA ALA A 1021 -26.37 -11.30 1.87
C ALA A 1021 -25.67 -10.21 2.72
N ARG A 1022 -24.38 -10.39 3.06
CA ARG A 1022 -23.58 -9.34 3.74
C ARG A 1022 -23.40 -8.09 2.88
N PHE A 1023 -23.25 -8.27 1.57
CA PHE A 1023 -22.91 -7.19 0.63
C PHE A 1023 -24.15 -6.35 0.28
N GLN A 1024 -25.35 -6.81 0.67
CA GLN A 1024 -26.59 -6.02 0.68
C GLN A 1024 -26.82 -5.27 2.01
N ASP A 1025 -25.93 -5.37 2.99
CA ASP A 1025 -25.98 -4.56 4.21
C ASP A 1025 -25.21 -3.25 4.04
N LYS A 1026 -25.89 -2.11 4.18
CA LYS A 1026 -25.30 -0.78 3.95
C LYS A 1026 -24.16 -0.46 4.91
N SER A 1027 -24.22 -0.94 6.15
CA SER A 1027 -23.17 -0.71 7.14
C SER A 1027 -21.94 -1.55 6.81
N PHE A 1028 -22.13 -2.77 6.31
CA PHE A 1028 -21.04 -3.60 5.79
C PHE A 1028 -20.38 -2.96 4.58
N MET A 1029 -21.15 -2.50 3.59
CA MET A 1029 -20.61 -1.82 2.41
C MET A 1029 -19.74 -0.62 2.82
N ALA A 1030 -20.26 0.25 3.71
CA ALA A 1030 -19.51 1.40 4.21
C ALA A 1030 -18.25 1.00 4.98
N SER A 1031 -18.34 -0.03 5.84
CA SER A 1031 -17.18 -0.56 6.57
C SER A 1031 -16.14 -1.16 5.65
N ALA A 1032 -16.55 -1.88 4.61
CA ALA A 1032 -15.64 -2.50 3.64
C ALA A 1032 -14.93 -1.45 2.78
N GLU A 1033 -15.68 -0.46 2.30
CA GLU A 1033 -15.11 0.69 1.57
C GLU A 1033 -14.13 1.48 2.43
N GLY A 1034 -14.47 1.75 3.69
CA GLY A 1034 -13.60 2.44 4.63
C GLY A 1034 -12.29 1.68 4.86
N LEU A 1035 -12.37 0.36 5.03
CA LEU A 1035 -11.19 -0.49 5.25
C LEU A 1035 -10.30 -0.57 4.00
N LEU A 1036 -10.90 -0.70 2.81
CA LEU A 1036 -10.18 -0.67 1.53
C LEU A 1036 -9.45 0.65 1.34
N LYS A 1037 -10.11 1.79 1.60
CA LYS A 1037 -9.50 3.13 1.51
C LYS A 1037 -8.40 3.34 2.55
N TYR A 1038 -8.59 2.84 3.78
CA TYR A 1038 -7.61 2.97 4.86
C TYR A 1038 -6.30 2.21 4.57
N HIS A 1039 -6.39 1.06 3.92
CA HIS A 1039 -5.21 0.25 3.61
C HIS A 1039 -4.62 0.49 2.21
N ALA A 1040 -5.31 1.20 1.32
CA ALA A 1040 -4.77 1.57 0.02
C ALA A 1040 -3.62 2.59 0.18
N PRO A 1041 -2.54 2.51 -0.62
CA PRO A 1041 -1.49 3.53 -0.63
C PRO A 1041 -2.05 4.93 -0.91
N ALA A 1042 -1.62 5.94 -0.15
CA ALA A 1042 -2.22 7.28 -0.16
C ALA A 1042 -2.16 8.02 -1.52
N HIS A 1043 -1.20 7.66 -2.38
CA HIS A 1043 -1.04 8.24 -3.71
C HIS A 1043 -1.88 7.55 -4.79
N ILE A 1044 -2.53 6.42 -4.46
CA ILE A 1044 -3.39 5.67 -5.39
C ILE A 1044 -4.83 6.17 -5.23
N ASN A 1045 -5.42 6.59 -6.35
CA ASN A 1045 -6.83 6.91 -6.44
C ASN A 1045 -7.65 5.61 -6.56
N LEU A 1046 -8.31 5.24 -5.47
CA LEU A 1046 -9.10 4.02 -5.37
C LEU A 1046 -10.58 4.27 -5.72
N HIS A 1047 -11.04 3.62 -6.79
CA HIS A 1047 -12.46 3.53 -7.15
C HIS A 1047 -13.05 2.24 -6.61
N ILE A 1048 -14.21 2.31 -5.96
CA ILE A 1048 -14.91 1.13 -5.46
C ILE A 1048 -16.26 1.04 -6.17
N LYS A 1049 -16.53 -0.09 -6.83
CA LYS A 1049 -17.75 -0.33 -7.61
C LYS A 1049 -18.45 -1.59 -7.11
N TRP A 1050 -19.76 -1.49 -6.91
CA TRP A 1050 -20.63 -2.62 -6.60
C TRP A 1050 -21.44 -2.99 -7.83
N PHE A 1051 -21.36 -4.24 -8.29
CA PHE A 1051 -22.03 -4.71 -9.51
C PHE A 1051 -23.10 -5.76 -9.24
N GLY A 1052 -24.24 -5.59 -9.90
CA GLY A 1052 -25.24 -6.63 -10.08
C GLY A 1052 -24.78 -7.79 -10.93
N LEU A 1053 -25.53 -8.90 -10.86
CA LEU A 1053 -25.17 -10.19 -11.45
C LEU A 1053 -24.80 -10.08 -12.94
N ASN A 1054 -25.63 -9.43 -13.76
CA ASN A 1054 -25.39 -9.31 -15.21
C ASN A 1054 -24.14 -8.48 -15.52
N LYS A 1055 -23.98 -7.35 -14.81
CA LYS A 1055 -22.82 -6.45 -14.98
C LYS A 1055 -21.53 -7.13 -14.51
N MET A 1056 -21.60 -7.91 -13.42
CA MET A 1056 -20.46 -8.69 -12.94
C MET A 1056 -20.11 -9.82 -13.92
N LYS A 1057 -21.09 -10.56 -14.46
CA LYS A 1057 -20.80 -11.62 -15.44
C LYS A 1057 -20.05 -11.07 -16.65
N ARG A 1058 -20.51 -9.94 -17.19
CA ARG A 1058 -19.82 -9.25 -18.29
C ARG A 1058 -18.42 -8.77 -17.90
N PHE A 1059 -18.27 -8.24 -16.68
CA PHE A 1059 -16.96 -7.83 -16.16
C PHE A 1059 -16.00 -9.02 -16.01
N GLU A 1060 -16.45 -10.13 -15.42
CA GLU A 1060 -15.65 -11.34 -15.19
C GLU A 1060 -15.15 -11.94 -16.51
N GLU A 1061 -16.01 -12.00 -17.55
CA GLU A 1061 -15.60 -12.40 -18.91
C GLU A 1061 -14.37 -11.59 -19.38
N LEU A 1062 -14.48 -10.25 -19.35
CA LEU A 1062 -13.41 -9.34 -19.77
C LEU A 1062 -12.19 -9.40 -18.85
N PHE A 1063 -12.40 -9.54 -17.54
CA PHE A 1063 -11.35 -9.57 -16.52
C PHE A 1063 -10.49 -10.83 -16.65
N PHE A 1064 -11.08 -12.01 -16.77
CA PHE A 1064 -10.33 -13.26 -16.89
C PHE A 1064 -9.63 -13.39 -18.25
N GLU A 1065 -10.22 -12.86 -19.33
CA GLU A 1065 -9.54 -12.72 -20.63
C GLU A 1065 -8.31 -11.82 -20.51
N TRP A 1066 -8.45 -10.64 -19.88
CA TRP A 1066 -7.34 -9.73 -19.60
C TRP A 1066 -6.25 -10.36 -18.72
N ARG A 1067 -6.62 -11.07 -17.65
CA ARG A 1067 -5.66 -11.78 -16.79
C ARG A 1067 -4.83 -12.80 -17.57
N LYS A 1068 -5.46 -13.53 -18.50
CA LYS A 1068 -4.78 -14.48 -19.39
C LYS A 1068 -3.86 -13.78 -20.39
N SER A 1069 -4.26 -12.60 -20.88
CA SER A 1069 -3.44 -11.82 -21.83
C SER A 1069 -2.16 -11.27 -21.19
N LEU A 1070 -2.21 -10.86 -19.90
CA LEU A 1070 -1.03 -10.45 -19.14
C LEU A 1070 0.04 -11.55 -19.03
N ILE A 1071 -0.38 -12.79 -18.76
CA ILE A 1071 0.53 -13.95 -18.63
C ILE A 1071 1.19 -14.28 -19.96
N THR A 1072 0.45 -14.15 -21.06
CA THR A 1072 0.93 -14.48 -22.42
C THR A 1072 1.69 -13.34 -23.10
N GLY A 1073 1.72 -12.14 -22.50
CA GLY A 1073 2.34 -10.94 -23.06
C GLY A 1073 1.59 -10.31 -24.25
N LYS A 1074 0.37 -10.76 -24.55
CA LYS A 1074 -0.45 -10.28 -25.69
C LYS A 1074 -1.46 -9.22 -25.24
N VAL A 1075 -0.98 -8.05 -24.85
CA VAL A 1075 -1.79 -6.97 -24.23
C VAL A 1075 -2.73 -6.24 -25.22
N GLU A 1076 -2.77 -6.64 -26.50
CA GLU A 1076 -3.54 -5.95 -27.55
C GLU A 1076 -5.08 -6.06 -27.40
N ASP A 1077 -5.60 -6.97 -26.55
CA ASP A 1077 -7.05 -7.20 -26.35
C ASP A 1077 -7.64 -6.54 -25.08
N THR A 1078 -6.96 -5.58 -24.45
CA THR A 1078 -7.44 -4.96 -23.19
C THR A 1078 -8.51 -3.88 -23.36
N HIS A 1079 -8.74 -3.45 -24.60
CA HIS A 1079 -9.56 -2.30 -24.96
C HIS A 1079 -11.00 -2.36 -24.42
N ASP A 1080 -11.64 -3.53 -24.47
CA ASP A 1080 -13.04 -3.66 -24.02
C ASP A 1080 -13.17 -3.55 -22.49
N LEU A 1081 -12.19 -4.02 -21.71
CA LEU A 1081 -12.16 -3.83 -20.25
C LEU A 1081 -11.94 -2.36 -19.87
N VAL A 1082 -11.07 -1.64 -20.59
CA VAL A 1082 -10.85 -0.20 -20.38
C VAL A 1082 -12.14 0.58 -20.62
N ARG A 1083 -12.81 0.33 -21.75
CA ARG A 1083 -14.09 0.99 -22.09
C ARG A 1083 -15.18 0.68 -21.07
N PHE A 1084 -15.22 -0.56 -20.57
CA PHE A 1084 -16.17 -0.96 -19.53
C PHE A 1084 -15.94 -0.19 -18.23
N LEU A 1085 -14.69 -0.04 -17.80
CA LEU A 1085 -14.35 0.68 -16.57
C LEU A 1085 -14.47 2.20 -16.70
N ALA A 1086 -14.16 2.75 -17.87
CA ALA A 1086 -14.32 4.17 -18.20
C ALA A 1086 -15.78 4.60 -18.41
N GLY A 1087 -16.73 3.65 -18.46
CA GLY A 1087 -18.16 3.93 -18.62
C GLY A 1087 -18.60 4.15 -20.07
N HIS A 1088 -17.75 3.85 -21.06
CA HIS A 1088 -18.07 3.98 -22.48
C HIS A 1088 -18.86 2.79 -23.06
N LEU A 1089 -18.95 1.66 -22.34
CA LEU A 1089 -19.73 0.48 -22.74
C LEU A 1089 -21.09 0.33 -22.03
N ASP A 1090 -21.48 1.28 -21.16
CA ASP A 1090 -22.78 1.23 -20.48
C ASP A 1090 -23.87 1.81 -21.39
N ASN A 1091 -24.40 1.00 -22.33
CA ASN A 1091 -25.75 1.15 -22.91
C ASN A 1091 -26.21 -0.03 -23.78
N SER A 1092 -25.96 -1.28 -23.35
CA SER A 1092 -26.76 -2.41 -23.83
C SER A 1092 -27.02 -3.40 -22.70
N HIS A 1093 -28.30 -3.51 -22.35
CA HIS A 1093 -28.88 -4.49 -21.43
C HIS A 1093 -28.89 -4.13 -19.93
N SER A 1094 -29.33 -2.91 -19.61
CA SER A 1094 -30.19 -2.74 -18.42
C SER A 1094 -31.60 -3.28 -18.76
N ALA A 1095 -31.78 -4.59 -18.61
CA ALA A 1095 -33.10 -5.21 -18.52
C ALA A 1095 -32.99 -6.56 -17.82
#